data_AF-A0A1G0SXG3-F1
#
_entry.id   AF-A0A1G0SXG3-F1
#
_cell.length_a   1.000
_cell.length_b   1.000
_cell.length_c   1.000
_cell.angle_alpha   90.00
_cell.angle_beta   90.00
_cell.angle_gamma   90.00
#
_symmetry.space_group_name_H-M   'P 1'
#
loop_
_entity.id
_entity.type
_entity.pdbx_description
1 polymer ?
#
loop_
_entity_poly.entity_id
_entity_poly.type
_entity_poly.pdbx_seq_one_letter_code
_entity_poly.pdbx_strand_id
1 'polypeptide(L)'
;MNKFLGTYHVIPYLPKELEKLREITYNLFWTWNPDIRELLKRLDRDLWVETNHNPVMMLGLISQERLIEVSQDDGFKAHLDRAYNNLKQYLTEKTWFQKNYNYSKEFNIVYFSAEFGLTECLQTYSGGLGVLAGDHLKAASDLGIPLIGIGLLYKVGYFQQYLNSEGWQHERYEINDFDNLPMMLVLDEKKEPLVISVSMAEREVYFQIWKIQIGRVPLYLLDTNVPANSEYDRKITESLYGGSVETRIQQEIVLGIGGIKALKTIGINPTVCHMNEGHSSFLSLERIRLLIQNHELNFNEAKEVGFYSNVFTTHTPVPAGIDVFPNELVEKYLGSYYRNELKISDSVFYSLGSIYRHRESSLFNMAHLAMNTSGFINGVSKLHSEVSRKMWVSGYPNVPFNEIPIGYITNGVHARSHISREFDDLFIQYVGEKWIQNPASTTLWERVDTIPDEEIWRLHERRRSRLVAFVRKRLVKQITSKGGSQTEIESAGEVLDPSALTIGFARRFATYKRATLIFQDLDRLSKLLNDKSKPVQIVIAGKAHPKDDEGKRFIQEIFQIAKEDRFKRKIVFVENYDLDVASYLVQGCDVWLNNPRRPLEASGTSGMKVIANGGLNFSVLDGWWDEAFNPEVGWEIGNGEESADSIYQDNLESRQIYNTIETKITPLFYARGQNHLPRAWIAMIKNSMKKLGPIYNSQRMVQQYFENYYAPANEKRIALLEESAKNVKELTAWKSFIKESWSQIRVVNVET
;
A
#
# COMPACT_ATOMS: atom_id res chain seq x y z
N MET A 1 -24.92 2.84 38.15
CA MET A 1 -24.58 3.78 37.06
C MET A 1 -23.26 4.45 37.44
N ASN A 2 -22.14 4.07 36.82
CA ASN A 2 -20.91 4.84 36.94
C ASN A 2 -21.14 6.16 36.20
N LYS A 3 -21.16 7.26 36.96
CA LYS A 3 -21.31 8.62 36.42
C LYS A 3 -20.08 8.88 35.56
N PHE A 4 -20.25 9.01 34.24
CA PHE A 4 -19.17 9.43 33.34
C PHE A 4 -18.72 10.83 33.77
N LEU A 5 -17.50 10.94 34.29
CA LEU A 5 -16.95 12.19 34.84
C LEU A 5 -16.29 13.09 33.76
N GLY A 6 -16.24 12.62 32.51
CA GLY A 6 -15.57 13.28 31.39
C GLY A 6 -14.37 12.47 30.86
N THR A 7 -13.91 12.82 29.66
CA THR A 7 -12.67 12.31 29.07
C THR A 7 -11.52 13.22 29.52
N TYR A 8 -10.45 12.64 30.08
CA TYR A 8 -9.25 13.38 30.47
C TYR A 8 -8.13 13.06 29.48
N HIS A 9 -7.58 14.07 28.81
CA HIS A 9 -6.40 13.91 27.98
C HIS A 9 -5.16 14.17 28.82
N VAL A 10 -4.38 13.11 29.07
CA VAL A 10 -3.09 13.21 29.76
C VAL A 10 -2.04 13.52 28.71
N ILE A 11 -1.57 14.77 28.68
CA ILE A 11 -0.49 15.20 27.79
C ILE A 11 0.81 15.20 28.60
N PRO A 12 1.87 14.52 28.13
CA PRO A 12 3.15 14.54 28.84
C PRO A 12 3.72 15.96 28.90
N TYR A 13 4.18 16.34 30.08
CA TYR A 13 4.92 17.58 30.28
C TYR A 13 6.33 17.43 29.71
N LEU A 14 6.59 18.09 28.59
CA LEU A 14 7.93 18.15 28.02
C LEU A 14 8.65 19.39 28.60
N PRO A 15 9.89 19.24 29.07
CA PRO A 15 10.78 20.38 29.29
C PRO A 15 10.82 21.27 28.05
N LYS A 16 10.97 22.59 28.25
CA LYS A 16 10.92 23.58 27.15
C LYS A 16 11.93 23.26 26.04
N GLU A 17 13.08 22.72 26.41
CA GLU A 17 14.17 22.31 25.52
C GLU A 17 13.75 21.15 24.59
N LEU A 18 12.76 20.36 25.01
CA LEU A 18 12.30 19.16 24.32
C LEU A 18 10.98 19.34 23.54
N GLU A 19 10.34 20.51 23.59
CA GLU A 19 9.04 20.75 22.91
C GLU A 19 9.08 20.48 21.39
N LYS A 20 10.26 20.58 20.76
CA LYS A 20 10.47 20.19 19.36
C LYS A 20 10.10 18.74 19.08
N LEU A 21 10.20 17.84 20.08
CA LEU A 21 9.78 16.44 19.94
C LEU A 21 8.30 16.36 19.58
N ARG A 22 7.44 17.22 20.14
CA ARG A 22 6.00 17.20 19.86
C ARG A 22 5.70 17.38 18.38
N GLU A 23 6.34 18.34 17.72
CA GLU A 23 6.17 18.52 16.27
C GLU A 23 6.75 17.34 15.47
N ILE A 24 7.87 16.77 15.92
CA ILE A 24 8.50 15.61 15.29
C ILE A 24 7.58 14.38 15.36
N THR A 25 7.00 14.08 16.53
CA THR A 25 6.20 12.86 16.73
C THR A 25 4.90 12.83 15.94
N TYR A 26 4.27 13.99 15.74
CA TYR A 26 3.01 14.13 15.00
C TYR A 26 3.17 14.30 13.48
N ASN A 27 4.40 14.36 12.96
CA ASN A 27 4.65 14.35 11.51
C ASN A 27 5.38 13.07 11.11
N LEU A 28 4.75 12.22 10.28
CA LEU A 28 5.28 10.91 9.90
C LEU A 28 6.57 10.94 9.06
N PHE A 29 7.17 12.11 8.79
CA PHE A 29 8.51 12.22 8.20
C PHE A 29 9.56 11.38 8.95
N TRP A 30 9.39 11.17 10.25
CA TRP A 30 10.24 10.25 11.02
C TRP A 30 10.19 8.80 10.49
N THR A 31 9.14 8.38 9.78
CA THR A 31 9.01 7.01 9.24
C THR A 31 9.90 6.75 8.02
N TRP A 32 10.52 7.76 7.40
CA TRP A 32 11.52 7.58 6.35
C TRP A 32 12.75 8.47 6.52
N ASN A 33 12.95 9.01 7.73
CA ASN A 33 14.14 9.74 8.12
C ASN A 33 14.93 8.94 9.18
N PRO A 34 16.05 8.28 8.81
CA PRO A 34 16.83 7.48 9.75
C PRO A 34 17.36 8.27 10.96
N ASP A 35 17.73 9.53 10.78
CA ASP A 35 18.28 10.36 11.86
C ASP A 35 17.24 10.63 12.97
N ILE A 36 15.99 10.90 12.57
CA ILE A 36 14.88 11.10 13.52
C ILE A 36 14.52 9.79 14.22
N ARG A 37 14.51 8.64 13.52
CA ARG A 37 14.27 7.33 14.16
C ARG A 37 15.29 7.03 15.25
N GLU A 38 16.55 7.42 15.04
CA GLU A 38 17.63 7.18 15.98
C GLU A 38 17.56 8.14 17.17
N LEU A 39 17.13 9.38 16.95
CA LEU A 39 16.79 10.29 18.05
C LEU A 39 15.72 9.67 18.96
N LEU A 40 14.65 9.13 18.38
CA LEU A 40 13.56 8.49 19.14
C LEU A 40 14.05 7.26 19.90
N LYS A 41 14.85 6.39 19.29
CA LYS A 41 15.46 5.24 20.00
C LYS A 41 16.40 5.64 21.14
N ARG A 42 17.04 6.81 21.03
CA ARG A 42 17.98 7.32 22.04
C ARG A 42 17.26 7.89 23.27
N LEU A 43 15.98 8.26 23.14
CA LEU A 43 15.13 8.57 24.29
C LEU A 43 15.02 7.35 25.20
N ASP A 44 14.52 6.23 24.65
CA ASP A 44 14.44 4.93 25.30
C ASP A 44 14.25 3.83 24.26
N ARG A 45 15.17 2.88 24.19
CA ARG A 45 15.18 1.84 23.15
C ARG A 45 14.16 0.75 23.40
N ASP A 46 13.93 0.40 24.66
CA ASP A 46 13.04 -0.69 25.02
C ASP A 46 11.59 -0.20 24.89
N LEU A 47 11.31 1.01 25.39
CA LEU A 47 9.99 1.63 25.23
C LEU A 47 9.63 1.88 23.77
N TRP A 48 10.61 2.24 22.92
CA TRP A 48 10.41 2.34 21.47
C TRP A 48 9.88 1.03 20.87
N VAL A 49 10.40 -0.13 21.30
CA VAL A 49 9.94 -1.45 20.83
C VAL A 49 8.62 -1.85 21.47
N GLU A 50 8.43 -1.58 22.77
CA GLU A 50 7.20 -1.93 23.52
C GLU A 50 5.97 -1.17 23.02
N THR A 51 6.15 0.08 22.62
CA THR A 51 5.09 0.92 22.03
C THR A 51 4.85 0.64 20.54
N ASN A 52 5.43 -0.44 20.00
CA ASN A 52 5.35 -0.78 18.58
C ASN A 52 5.79 0.40 17.68
N HIS A 53 6.87 1.08 18.08
CA HIS A 53 7.44 2.22 17.36
C HIS A 53 6.48 3.42 17.23
N ASN A 54 5.60 3.60 18.24
CA ASN A 54 4.71 4.75 18.34
C ASN A 54 5.34 5.87 19.19
N PRO A 55 5.86 6.94 18.58
CA PRO A 55 6.53 7.99 19.34
C PRO A 55 5.57 8.82 20.21
N VAL A 56 4.27 8.90 19.87
CA VAL A 56 3.28 9.64 20.67
C VAL A 56 3.01 8.88 21.98
N MET A 57 2.68 7.60 21.88
CA MET A 57 2.50 6.73 23.06
C MET A 57 3.78 6.64 23.89
N MET A 58 4.95 6.56 23.25
CA MET A 58 6.25 6.55 23.92
C MET A 58 6.44 7.80 24.78
N LEU A 59 6.14 9.00 24.26
CA LEU A 59 6.23 10.23 25.06
C LEU A 59 5.21 10.27 26.21
N GLY A 60 4.08 9.58 26.09
CA GLY A 60 3.11 9.44 27.18
C GLY A 60 3.53 8.46 28.29
N LEU A 61 4.42 7.51 27.98
CA LEU A 61 4.85 6.44 28.92
C LEU A 61 6.24 6.67 29.50
N ILE A 62 7.09 7.47 28.86
CA ILE A 62 8.44 7.75 29.33
C ILE A 62 8.41 8.47 30.68
N SER A 63 9.34 8.13 31.58
CA SER A 63 9.39 8.74 32.90
C SER A 63 9.80 10.21 32.84
N GLN A 64 9.28 11.02 33.78
CA GLN A 64 9.61 12.43 33.86
C GLN A 64 11.10 12.64 34.18
N GLU A 65 11.68 11.77 35.00
CA GLU A 65 13.10 11.77 35.33
C GLU A 65 13.96 11.60 34.07
N ARG A 66 13.58 10.69 33.16
CA ARG A 66 14.29 10.48 31.91
C ARG A 66 14.20 11.70 31.00
N LEU A 67 13.03 12.34 30.91
CA LEU A 67 12.87 13.58 30.14
C LEU A 67 13.72 14.73 30.69
N ILE A 68 13.85 14.84 32.01
CA ILE A 68 14.73 15.84 32.66
C ILE A 68 16.21 15.50 32.41
N GLU A 69 16.59 14.23 32.47
CA GLU A 69 17.95 13.78 32.16
C GLU A 69 18.35 14.15 30.73
N VAL A 70 17.52 13.80 29.74
CA VAL A 70 17.85 14.08 28.33
C VAL A 70 17.73 15.56 27.96
N SER A 71 16.97 16.36 28.72
CA SER A 71 16.95 17.83 28.53
C SER A 71 18.24 18.50 29.02
N GLN A 72 19.00 17.83 29.88
CA GLN A 72 20.31 18.29 30.36
C GLN A 72 21.48 17.71 29.54
N ASP A 73 21.27 16.67 28.72
CA ASP A 73 22.27 16.10 27.80
C ASP A 73 22.46 17.00 26.56
N ASP A 74 23.61 17.69 26.48
CA ASP A 74 23.98 18.53 25.33
C ASP A 74 24.07 17.77 24.01
N GLY A 75 24.52 16.51 24.06
CA GLY A 75 24.60 15.64 22.88
C GLY A 75 23.23 15.16 22.40
N PHE A 76 22.24 15.03 23.30
CA PHE A 76 20.86 14.76 22.91
C PHE A 76 20.21 16.02 22.31
N LYS A 77 20.36 17.18 22.96
CA LYS A 77 19.83 18.46 22.45
C LYS A 77 20.36 18.79 21.06
N ALA A 78 21.66 18.63 20.82
CA ALA A 78 22.25 18.86 19.49
C ALA A 78 21.66 17.92 18.42
N HIS A 79 21.39 16.65 18.77
CA HIS A 79 20.72 15.70 17.87
C HIS A 79 19.27 16.11 17.61
N LEU A 80 18.52 16.49 18.64
CA LEU A 80 17.15 17.00 18.52
C LEU A 80 17.09 18.22 17.60
N ASP A 81 18.00 19.17 17.77
CA ASP A 81 18.07 20.38 16.96
C ASP A 81 18.36 20.06 15.49
N ARG A 82 19.32 19.17 15.21
CA ARG A 82 19.60 18.69 13.86
C ARG A 82 18.38 18.01 13.23
N ALA A 83 17.75 17.10 13.97
CA ALA A 83 16.57 16.35 13.51
C ALA A 83 15.39 17.28 13.20
N TYR A 84 15.14 18.27 14.07
CA TYR A 84 14.10 19.27 13.87
C TYR A 84 14.40 20.19 12.68
N ASN A 85 15.64 20.65 12.55
CA ASN A 85 16.06 21.46 11.40
C ASN A 85 15.93 20.69 10.08
N ASN A 86 16.25 19.40 10.06
CA ASN A 86 16.01 18.52 8.91
C ASN A 86 14.52 18.46 8.54
N LEU A 87 13.62 18.33 9.52
CA LEU A 87 12.18 18.38 9.29
C LEU A 87 11.74 19.75 8.74
N LYS A 88 12.29 20.86 9.26
CA LYS A 88 11.96 22.21 8.77
C LYS A 88 12.55 22.53 7.40
N GLN A 89 13.67 21.92 7.03
CA GLN A 89 14.30 22.05 5.72
C GLN A 89 13.60 21.21 4.64
N TYR A 90 13.26 19.95 4.94
CA TYR A 90 12.08 19.31 4.34
C TYR A 90 10.86 20.23 4.61
N LEU A 91 9.61 20.04 4.21
CA LEU A 91 8.56 21.08 4.37
C LEU A 91 8.81 22.42 3.64
N THR A 92 9.90 23.17 3.83
CA THR A 92 10.14 24.52 3.27
C THR A 92 11.01 24.57 2.01
N GLU A 93 11.86 23.57 1.76
CA GLU A 93 12.65 23.52 0.52
C GLU A 93 11.78 23.55 -0.74
N LYS A 94 12.33 24.13 -1.82
CA LYS A 94 11.66 24.15 -3.13
C LYS A 94 11.59 22.74 -3.72
N THR A 95 10.38 22.22 -3.89
CA THR A 95 10.12 20.84 -4.31
C THR A 95 10.20 20.64 -5.82
N TRP A 96 10.14 19.39 -6.31
CA TRP A 96 10.06 19.09 -7.74
C TRP A 96 8.84 19.77 -8.38
N PHE A 97 7.67 19.66 -7.77
CA PHE A 97 6.44 20.25 -8.28
C PHE A 97 6.56 21.77 -8.45
N GLN A 98 7.07 22.46 -7.42
CA GLN A 98 7.26 23.93 -7.45
C GLN A 98 8.37 24.39 -8.42
N LYS A 99 9.29 23.51 -8.82
CA LYS A 99 10.33 23.82 -9.81
C LYS A 99 9.82 23.70 -11.24
N ASN A 100 8.89 22.77 -11.50
CA ASN A 100 8.47 22.41 -12.85
C ASN A 100 7.09 23.00 -13.24
N TYR A 101 6.23 23.31 -12.26
CA TYR A 101 4.86 23.74 -12.53
C TYR A 101 4.48 25.00 -11.77
N ASN A 102 3.54 25.76 -12.35
CA ASN A 102 2.98 26.99 -11.79
C ASN A 102 1.45 26.89 -11.75
N TYR A 103 0.92 26.04 -10.87
CA TYR A 103 -0.52 25.92 -10.63
C TYR A 103 -0.99 26.84 -9.50
N SER A 104 -2.28 27.21 -9.52
CA SER A 104 -2.90 27.97 -8.44
C SER A 104 -2.95 27.14 -7.15
N LYS A 105 -3.13 27.82 -6.00
CA LYS A 105 -3.35 27.17 -4.71
C LYS A 105 -4.67 26.40 -4.63
N GLU A 106 -5.55 26.56 -5.61
CA GLU A 106 -6.83 25.86 -5.69
C GLU A 106 -6.69 24.46 -6.32
N PHE A 107 -5.53 24.14 -6.91
CA PHE A 107 -5.27 22.81 -7.45
C PHE A 107 -5.07 21.80 -6.31
N ASN A 108 -6.10 21.02 -6.03
CA ASN A 108 -6.10 20.00 -4.98
C ASN A 108 -6.41 18.63 -5.59
N ILE A 109 -5.43 17.73 -5.49
CA ILE A 109 -5.57 16.33 -5.88
C ILE A 109 -5.96 15.55 -4.63
N VAL A 110 -7.04 14.78 -4.71
CA VAL A 110 -7.52 14.00 -3.56
C VAL A 110 -7.49 12.51 -3.87
N TYR A 111 -6.71 11.77 -3.08
CA TYR A 111 -6.47 10.35 -3.23
C TYR A 111 -7.32 9.58 -2.20
N PHE A 112 -8.32 8.85 -2.69
CA PHE A 112 -9.24 8.07 -1.87
C PHE A 112 -8.78 6.61 -1.81
N SER A 113 -8.66 6.08 -0.61
CA SER A 113 -8.43 4.64 -0.40
C SER A 113 -9.08 4.14 0.87
N ALA A 114 -9.49 2.87 0.87
CA ALA A 114 -9.98 2.20 2.06
C ALA A 114 -8.85 1.87 3.06
N GLU A 115 -7.59 1.81 2.63
CA GLU A 115 -6.47 1.47 3.50
C GLU A 115 -5.20 2.28 3.21
N PHE A 116 -4.41 2.54 4.26
CA PHE A 116 -3.12 3.24 4.21
C PHE A 116 -2.10 2.58 5.12
N GLY A 117 -1.03 2.03 4.54
CA GLY A 117 0.08 1.39 5.23
C GLY A 117 1.24 2.37 5.42
N LEU A 118 1.22 3.11 6.53
CA LEU A 118 2.14 4.23 6.78
C LEU A 118 3.31 3.82 7.70
N THR A 119 2.98 3.16 8.81
CA THR A 119 3.88 2.63 9.83
C THR A 119 3.12 1.56 10.63
N GLU A 120 3.87 0.63 11.21
CA GLU A 120 3.44 -0.49 12.03
C GLU A 120 2.54 -0.11 13.23
N CYS A 121 2.67 1.10 13.79
CA CYS A 121 1.80 1.57 14.87
C CYS A 121 0.41 2.01 14.38
N LEU A 122 0.22 2.21 13.07
CA LEU A 122 -1.05 2.58 12.47
C LEU A 122 -1.68 1.37 11.76
N GLN A 123 -2.69 0.76 12.39
CA GLN A 123 -3.37 -0.44 11.87
C GLN A 123 -4.45 -0.12 10.82
N THR A 124 -4.17 0.81 9.91
CA THR A 124 -5.11 1.27 8.86
C THR A 124 -4.94 0.54 7.53
N TYR A 125 -4.33 -0.65 7.53
CA TYR A 125 -4.08 -1.43 6.33
C TYR A 125 -4.08 -2.95 6.59
N SER A 126 -4.29 -3.71 5.52
CA SER A 126 -4.29 -5.18 5.52
C SER A 126 -3.21 -5.79 4.61
N GLY A 127 -2.79 -5.08 3.55
CA GLY A 127 -1.94 -5.67 2.52
C GLY A 127 -1.25 -4.68 1.59
N GLY A 128 -0.94 -5.17 0.39
CA GLY A 128 -0.12 -4.44 -0.59
C GLY A 128 -0.76 -3.17 -1.14
N LEU A 129 -2.10 -3.11 -1.22
CA LEU A 129 -2.83 -1.93 -1.69
C LEU A 129 -2.63 -0.76 -0.70
N GLY A 130 -2.79 -1.00 0.60
CA GLY A 130 -2.56 0.01 1.63
C GLY A 130 -1.10 0.44 1.71
N VAL A 131 -0.15 -0.49 1.62
CA VAL A 131 1.28 -0.12 1.60
C VAL A 131 1.62 0.73 0.37
N LEU A 132 1.05 0.42 -0.79
CA LEU A 132 1.21 1.25 -1.99
C LEU A 132 0.60 2.64 -1.78
N ALA A 133 -0.61 2.74 -1.21
CA ALA A 133 -1.22 4.02 -0.88
C ALA A 133 -0.33 4.85 0.05
N GLY A 134 0.26 4.23 1.08
CA GLY A 134 1.22 4.87 1.97
C GLY A 134 2.48 5.37 1.23
N ASP A 135 3.08 4.54 0.38
CA ASP A 135 4.24 4.91 -0.43
C ASP A 135 3.91 6.00 -1.48
N HIS A 136 2.67 6.05 -1.97
CA HIS A 136 2.16 7.10 -2.85
C HIS A 136 2.09 8.44 -2.13
N LEU A 137 1.53 8.48 -0.91
CA LEU A 137 1.47 9.72 -0.09
C LEU A 137 2.86 10.22 0.28
N LYS A 138 3.79 9.31 0.64
CA LYS A 138 5.19 9.67 0.95
C LYS A 138 5.91 10.25 -0.26
N ALA A 139 5.78 9.61 -1.43
CA ALA A 139 6.36 10.14 -2.67
C ALA A 139 5.73 11.47 -3.09
N ALA A 140 4.41 11.64 -2.97
CA ALA A 140 3.75 12.92 -3.23
C ALA A 140 4.28 14.03 -2.30
N SER A 141 4.54 13.70 -1.03
CA SER A 141 5.15 14.60 -0.06
C SER A 141 6.57 15.01 -0.44
N ASP A 142 7.41 14.07 -0.89
CA ASP A 142 8.77 14.37 -1.36
C ASP A 142 8.77 15.25 -2.60
N LEU A 143 7.89 14.95 -3.56
CA LEU A 143 7.74 15.71 -4.80
C LEU A 143 7.08 17.08 -4.58
N GLY A 144 6.39 17.26 -3.44
CA GLY A 144 5.62 18.44 -3.09
C GLY A 144 4.38 18.66 -3.96
N ILE A 145 3.79 17.56 -4.45
CA ILE A 145 2.53 17.59 -5.19
C ILE A 145 1.41 17.94 -4.19
N PRO A 146 0.44 18.82 -4.53
CA PRO A 146 -0.66 19.22 -3.65
C PRO A 146 -1.72 18.11 -3.55
N LEU A 147 -1.30 16.96 -3.00
CA LEU A 147 -2.10 15.77 -2.82
C LEU A 147 -2.59 15.66 -1.38
N ILE A 148 -3.83 15.22 -1.22
CA ILE A 148 -4.51 15.01 0.05
C ILE A 148 -5.05 13.59 0.08
N GLY A 149 -4.81 12.85 1.17
CA GLY A 149 -5.38 11.52 1.36
C GLY A 149 -6.75 11.56 2.05
N ILE A 150 -7.66 10.67 1.66
CA ILE A 150 -8.94 10.42 2.34
C ILE A 150 -9.16 8.92 2.54
N GLY A 151 -9.54 8.53 3.76
CA GLY A 151 -9.84 7.14 4.12
C GLY A 151 -10.81 7.01 5.31
N LEU A 152 -10.95 5.80 5.82
CA LEU A 152 -11.71 5.49 7.04
C LEU A 152 -10.75 5.20 8.20
N LEU A 153 -11.13 5.57 9.42
CA LEU A 153 -10.38 5.27 10.63
C LEU A 153 -11.00 4.07 11.35
N TYR A 154 -10.31 2.93 11.34
CA TYR A 154 -10.84 1.68 11.88
C TYR A 154 -10.49 1.49 13.36
N LYS A 155 -11.51 1.26 14.20
CA LYS A 155 -11.34 1.10 15.65
C LYS A 155 -10.46 -0.08 16.04
N VAL A 156 -10.52 -1.20 15.33
CA VAL A 156 -9.67 -2.37 15.58
C VAL A 156 -8.69 -2.68 14.43
N GLY A 157 -8.67 -1.83 13.39
CA GLY A 157 -7.80 -2.03 12.23
C GLY A 157 -8.05 -3.35 11.50
N TYR A 158 -6.96 -3.97 11.05
CA TYR A 158 -6.93 -5.38 10.64
C TYR A 158 -6.48 -6.26 11.81
N PHE A 159 -6.71 -7.57 11.74
CA PHE A 159 -6.41 -8.46 12.87
C PHE A 159 -4.91 -8.68 13.11
N GLN A 160 -4.58 -8.95 14.36
CA GLN A 160 -3.30 -9.50 14.80
C GLN A 160 -3.34 -11.02 14.72
N GLN A 161 -2.34 -11.61 14.09
CA GLN A 161 -2.28 -13.05 13.83
C GLN A 161 -1.59 -13.78 14.99
N TYR A 162 -2.10 -14.94 15.37
CA TYR A 162 -1.36 -15.93 16.14
C TYR A 162 -1.72 -17.34 15.63
N LEU A 163 -0.80 -18.29 15.77
CA LEU A 163 -1.07 -19.69 15.41
C LEU A 163 -1.30 -20.53 16.67
N ASN A 164 -2.21 -21.50 16.63
CA ASN A 164 -2.34 -22.46 17.72
C ASN A 164 -1.25 -23.56 17.65
N SER A 165 -1.34 -24.58 18.51
CA SER A 165 -0.42 -25.74 18.56
C SER A 165 -0.36 -26.53 17.25
N GLU A 166 -1.49 -26.60 16.52
CA GLU A 166 -1.57 -27.27 15.22
C GLU A 166 -1.15 -26.37 14.05
N GLY A 167 -0.75 -25.11 14.28
CA GLY A 167 -0.40 -24.17 13.22
C GLY A 167 -1.59 -23.49 12.54
N TRP A 168 -2.80 -23.68 13.06
CA TRP A 168 -3.99 -23.00 12.54
C TRP A 168 -3.98 -21.52 12.95
N GLN A 169 -4.27 -20.66 11.98
CA GLN A 169 -4.35 -19.22 12.21
C GLN A 169 -5.62 -18.82 12.96
N HIS A 170 -5.43 -17.97 13.97
CA HIS A 170 -6.47 -17.25 14.67
C HIS A 170 -6.23 -15.74 14.62
N GLU A 171 -7.32 -15.00 14.85
CA GLU A 171 -7.37 -13.55 14.78
C GLU A 171 -7.59 -12.92 16.16
N ARG A 172 -6.79 -11.91 16.51
CA ARG A 172 -7.01 -11.03 17.66
C ARG A 172 -7.30 -9.62 17.16
N TYR A 173 -8.37 -9.01 17.66
CA TYR A 173 -8.79 -7.65 17.30
C TYR A 173 -8.51 -6.71 18.47
N GLU A 174 -7.42 -5.94 18.36
CA GLU A 174 -7.02 -4.99 19.40
C GLU A 174 -7.67 -3.63 19.14
N ILE A 175 -8.14 -2.98 20.19
CA ILE A 175 -8.73 -1.66 20.08
C ILE A 175 -7.62 -0.62 19.97
N ASN A 176 -7.63 0.15 18.89
CA ASN A 176 -6.76 1.30 18.70
C ASN A 176 -7.18 2.44 19.62
N ASP A 177 -6.18 3.00 20.31
CA ASP A 177 -6.31 4.22 21.10
C ASP A 177 -5.87 5.42 20.25
N PHE A 178 -6.83 6.07 19.59
CA PHE A 178 -6.57 7.13 18.61
C PHE A 178 -5.88 8.35 19.21
N ASP A 179 -6.14 8.66 20.49
CA ASP A 179 -5.54 9.79 21.19
C ASP A 179 -4.02 9.64 21.39
N ASN A 180 -3.53 8.40 21.42
CA ASN A 180 -2.12 8.07 21.59
C ASN A 180 -1.41 7.73 20.27
N LEU A 181 -2.07 7.89 19.12
CA LEU A 181 -1.47 7.69 17.80
C LEU A 181 -0.97 9.03 17.22
N PRO A 182 -0.08 9.02 16.20
CA PRO A 182 0.42 10.22 15.52
C PRO A 182 -0.64 10.84 14.59
N MET A 183 -1.77 11.22 15.18
CA MET A 183 -2.92 11.84 14.52
C MET A 183 -3.58 12.87 15.45
N MET A 184 -4.32 13.81 14.86
CA MET A 184 -5.04 14.85 15.62
C MET A 184 -6.50 14.89 15.18
N LEU A 185 -7.40 15.00 16.14
CA LEU A 185 -8.81 15.24 15.86
C LEU A 185 -8.97 16.64 15.23
N VAL A 186 -9.74 16.72 14.15
CA VAL A 186 -10.09 17.99 13.52
C VAL A 186 -11.20 18.63 14.33
N LEU A 187 -10.97 19.88 14.73
CA LEU A 187 -11.88 20.65 15.57
C LEU A 187 -12.56 21.76 14.76
N ASP A 188 -13.74 22.16 15.21
CA ASP A 188 -14.45 23.33 14.71
C ASP A 188 -13.92 24.65 15.30
N GLU A 189 -14.55 25.76 14.95
CA GLU A 189 -14.20 27.10 15.46
C GLU A 189 -14.34 27.24 16.99
N LYS A 190 -15.15 26.39 17.62
CA LYS A 190 -15.37 26.36 19.08
C LYS A 190 -14.40 25.42 19.81
N LYS A 191 -13.47 24.79 19.09
CA LYS A 191 -12.54 23.76 19.59
C LYS A 191 -13.25 22.46 20.02
N GLU A 192 -14.43 22.19 19.47
CA GLU A 192 -15.14 20.93 19.64
C GLU A 192 -14.85 20.00 18.45
N PRO A 193 -14.98 18.66 18.59
CA PRO A 193 -14.84 17.74 17.47
C PRO A 193 -15.72 18.15 16.28
N LEU A 194 -15.13 18.29 15.10
CA LEU A 194 -15.90 18.59 13.90
C LEU A 194 -16.67 17.33 13.47
N VAL A 195 -18.00 17.35 13.66
CA VAL A 195 -18.90 16.24 13.31
C VAL A 195 -19.75 16.60 12.09
N ILE A 196 -19.78 15.70 11.12
CA ILE A 196 -20.51 15.84 9.84
C ILE A 196 -21.43 14.63 9.68
N SER A 197 -22.48 14.72 8.87
CA SER A 197 -23.36 13.59 8.60
C SER A 197 -23.50 13.22 7.12
N VAL A 198 -23.84 11.96 6.89
CA VAL A 198 -24.37 11.45 5.63
C VAL A 198 -25.72 10.76 5.86
N SER A 199 -26.70 11.09 5.03
CA SER A 199 -27.98 10.40 4.99
C SER A 199 -27.79 8.99 4.46
N MET A 200 -28.31 7.99 5.18
CA MET A 200 -28.28 6.59 4.79
C MET A 200 -29.63 5.95 5.09
N ALA A 201 -30.35 5.55 4.03
CA ALA A 201 -31.76 5.16 4.15
C ALA A 201 -32.59 6.26 4.83
N GLU A 202 -33.25 5.98 5.95
CA GLU A 202 -34.14 6.90 6.66
C GLU A 202 -33.47 7.60 7.87
N ARG A 203 -32.14 7.53 7.99
CA ARG A 203 -31.41 8.10 9.14
C ARG A 203 -30.09 8.77 8.75
N GLU A 204 -29.62 9.68 9.61
CA GLU A 204 -28.31 10.32 9.49
C GLU A 204 -27.24 9.48 10.19
N VAL A 205 -26.11 9.26 9.52
CA VAL A 205 -24.87 8.73 10.14
C VAL A 205 -23.92 9.89 10.33
N TYR A 206 -23.52 10.11 11.57
CA TYR A 206 -22.53 11.12 11.94
C TYR A 206 -21.12 10.55 11.92
N PHE A 207 -20.13 11.37 11.62
CA PHE A 207 -18.71 10.98 11.72
C PHE A 207 -17.86 12.20 12.03
N GLN A 208 -16.76 11.95 12.73
CA GLN A 208 -15.71 12.93 13.01
C GLN A 208 -14.52 12.71 12.08
N ILE A 209 -13.61 13.70 12.03
CA ILE A 209 -12.45 13.67 11.13
C ILE A 209 -11.16 13.67 11.96
N TRP A 210 -10.26 12.74 11.66
CA TRP A 210 -8.90 12.72 12.18
C TRP A 210 -7.90 13.07 11.09
N LYS A 211 -6.83 13.78 11.44
CA LYS A 211 -5.75 14.18 10.52
C LYS A 211 -4.44 13.53 10.91
N ILE A 212 -3.79 12.87 9.95
CA ILE A 212 -2.39 12.45 10.02
C ILE A 212 -1.58 13.34 9.08
N GLN A 213 -0.45 13.86 9.55
CA GLN A 213 0.47 14.64 8.72
C GLN A 213 1.62 13.75 8.21
N ILE A 214 1.70 13.54 6.90
CA ILE A 214 2.69 12.69 6.22
C ILE A 214 3.67 13.59 5.49
N GLY A 215 4.68 14.08 6.19
CA GLY A 215 5.56 15.10 5.64
C GLY A 215 4.76 16.37 5.30
N ARG A 216 4.62 16.66 4.00
CA ARG A 216 3.84 17.77 3.45
C ARG A 216 2.37 17.41 3.17
N VAL A 217 2.06 16.12 3.04
CA VAL A 217 0.72 15.63 2.64
C VAL A 217 -0.16 15.38 3.86
N PRO A 218 -1.36 15.99 3.95
CA PRO A 218 -2.34 15.63 4.96
C PRO A 218 -3.16 14.40 4.52
N LEU A 219 -3.42 13.50 5.45
CA LEU A 219 -4.38 12.41 5.31
C LEU A 219 -5.51 12.61 6.31
N TYR A 220 -6.75 12.63 5.83
CA TYR A 220 -7.94 12.69 6.68
C TYR A 220 -8.64 11.34 6.73
N LEU A 221 -8.98 10.90 7.94
CA LEU A 221 -9.64 9.62 8.19
C LEU A 221 -10.97 9.86 8.89
N LEU A 222 -12.03 9.22 8.40
CA LEU A 222 -13.40 9.38 8.89
C LEU A 222 -13.74 8.33 9.92
N ASP A 223 -14.31 8.74 11.05
CA ASP A 223 -14.65 7.87 12.17
C ASP A 223 -16.12 8.01 12.56
N THR A 224 -16.89 6.93 12.40
CA THR A 224 -18.31 6.85 12.77
C THR A 224 -18.54 6.51 14.24
N ASN A 225 -17.49 6.21 15.01
CA ASN A 225 -17.60 5.89 16.43
C ASN A 225 -17.78 7.14 17.30
N VAL A 226 -18.89 7.85 17.08
CA VAL A 226 -19.26 9.08 17.80
C VAL A 226 -20.51 8.87 18.65
N PRO A 227 -20.66 9.58 19.79
CA PRO A 227 -21.82 9.44 20.68
C PRO A 227 -23.18 9.63 20.00
N ALA A 228 -23.24 10.50 18.98
CA ALA A 228 -24.46 10.80 18.22
C ALA A 228 -25.01 9.61 17.41
N ASN A 229 -24.18 8.60 17.14
CA ASN A 229 -24.57 7.42 16.39
C ASN A 229 -25.10 6.30 17.28
N SER A 230 -25.99 5.47 16.71
CA SER A 230 -26.40 4.18 17.28
C SER A 230 -25.21 3.21 17.39
N GLU A 231 -25.31 2.18 18.24
CA GLU A 231 -24.26 1.15 18.32
C GLU A 231 -24.03 0.44 16.98
N TYR A 232 -25.06 0.32 16.15
CA TYR A 232 -24.96 -0.23 14.80
C TYR A 232 -24.13 0.67 13.88
N ASP A 233 -24.39 1.98 13.90
CA ASP A 233 -23.71 2.93 13.01
C ASP A 233 -22.27 3.18 13.42
N ARG A 234 -21.96 3.14 14.72
CA ARG A 234 -20.57 3.20 15.21
C ARG A 234 -19.72 2.05 14.69
N LYS A 235 -20.33 0.93 14.33
CA LYS A 235 -19.61 -0.25 13.79
C LYS A 235 -19.26 -0.13 12.31
N ILE A 236 -19.75 0.88 11.60
CA ILE A 236 -19.37 1.11 10.20
C ILE A 236 -17.83 1.25 10.08
N THR A 237 -17.20 1.93 11.03
CA THR A 237 -15.73 2.07 11.10
C THR A 237 -15.09 1.19 12.18
N GLU A 238 -15.68 0.04 12.53
CA GLU A 238 -15.09 -0.88 13.51
C GLU A 238 -13.83 -1.56 12.98
N SER A 239 -13.92 -2.27 11.85
CA SER A 239 -12.84 -3.10 11.31
C SER A 239 -12.64 -2.93 9.81
N LEU A 240 -11.39 -3.07 9.38
CA LEU A 240 -11.01 -3.04 7.96
C LEU A 240 -11.39 -4.38 7.29
N TYR A 241 -12.19 -4.30 6.22
CA TYR A 241 -12.72 -5.47 5.49
C TYR A 241 -13.51 -6.47 6.36
N GLY A 242 -14.03 -6.02 7.50
CA GLY A 242 -14.94 -6.79 8.34
C GLY A 242 -16.42 -6.56 7.99
N GLY A 243 -17.30 -7.11 8.82
CA GLY A 243 -18.75 -6.93 8.69
C GLY A 243 -19.41 -7.74 7.57
N SER A 244 -20.62 -7.31 7.20
CA SER A 244 -21.44 -7.90 6.13
C SER A 244 -21.34 -7.09 4.84
N VAL A 245 -21.97 -7.57 3.76
CA VAL A 245 -22.13 -6.79 2.52
C VAL A 245 -22.85 -5.46 2.77
N GLU A 246 -23.75 -5.42 3.75
CA GLU A 246 -24.43 -4.19 4.18
C GLU A 246 -23.48 -3.24 4.92
N THR A 247 -22.61 -3.73 5.80
CA THR A 247 -21.55 -2.90 6.40
C THR A 247 -20.62 -2.34 5.31
N ARG A 248 -20.34 -3.15 4.28
CA ARG A 248 -19.45 -2.76 3.18
C ARG A 248 -20.00 -1.57 2.39
N ILE A 249 -21.25 -1.62 1.93
CA ILE A 249 -21.84 -0.48 1.21
C ILE A 249 -21.91 0.78 2.09
N GLN A 250 -22.17 0.64 3.40
CA GLN A 250 -22.16 1.77 4.34
C GLN A 250 -20.76 2.40 4.44
N GLN A 251 -19.72 1.58 4.57
CA GLN A 251 -18.33 2.05 4.54
C GLN A 251 -18.01 2.82 3.26
N GLU A 252 -18.43 2.30 2.10
CA GLU A 252 -18.18 2.95 0.81
C GLU A 252 -18.96 4.27 0.65
N ILE A 253 -20.15 4.38 1.25
CA ILE A 253 -20.90 5.65 1.30
C ILE A 253 -20.19 6.67 2.19
N VAL A 254 -19.74 6.29 3.39
CA VAL A 254 -18.96 7.19 4.27
C VAL A 254 -17.66 7.60 3.56
N LEU A 255 -16.93 6.66 2.98
CA LEU A 255 -15.67 6.94 2.28
C LEU A 255 -15.88 7.86 1.07
N GLY A 256 -16.82 7.54 0.20
CA GLY A 256 -17.05 8.25 -1.05
C GLY A 256 -17.79 9.57 -0.86
N ILE A 257 -19.06 9.49 -0.44
CA ILE A 257 -19.93 10.67 -0.27
C ILE A 257 -19.49 11.47 0.97
N GLY A 258 -19.30 10.78 2.10
CA GLY A 258 -18.86 11.41 3.35
C GLY A 258 -17.49 12.07 3.22
N GLY A 259 -16.55 11.46 2.49
CA GLY A 259 -15.23 12.04 2.23
C GLY A 259 -15.28 13.35 1.45
N ILE A 260 -16.10 13.45 0.39
CA ILE A 260 -16.26 14.72 -0.34
C ILE A 260 -16.93 15.79 0.53
N LYS A 261 -17.95 15.42 1.32
CA LYS A 261 -18.59 16.32 2.28
C LYS A 261 -17.61 16.80 3.37
N ALA A 262 -16.75 15.92 3.86
CA ALA A 262 -15.72 16.24 4.84
C ALA A 262 -14.77 17.30 4.32
N LEU A 263 -14.21 17.10 3.12
CA LEU A 263 -13.30 18.04 2.47
C LEU A 263 -13.94 19.42 2.30
N LYS A 264 -15.17 19.47 1.79
CA LYS A 264 -15.90 20.73 1.62
C LYS A 264 -16.07 21.48 2.94
N THR A 265 -16.39 20.76 4.01
CA THR A 265 -16.61 21.33 5.35
C THR A 265 -15.33 21.91 5.94
N ILE A 266 -14.17 21.29 5.69
CA ILE A 266 -12.87 21.81 6.12
C ILE A 266 -12.24 22.80 5.12
N GLY A 267 -13.02 23.28 4.14
CA GLY A 267 -12.59 24.32 3.19
C GLY A 267 -11.71 23.84 2.03
N ILE A 268 -11.69 22.54 1.75
CA ILE A 268 -10.91 21.93 0.66
C ILE A 268 -11.84 21.62 -0.52
N ASN A 269 -11.56 22.22 -1.67
CA ASN A 269 -12.27 21.94 -2.91
C ASN A 269 -11.47 20.97 -3.80
N PRO A 270 -11.91 19.70 -3.97
CA PRO A 270 -11.20 18.74 -4.81
C PRO A 270 -11.36 19.08 -6.29
N THR A 271 -10.25 19.38 -6.98
CA THR A 271 -10.29 19.56 -8.44
C THR A 271 -10.12 18.23 -9.16
N VAL A 272 -9.24 17.36 -8.67
CA VAL A 272 -9.02 16.00 -9.18
C VAL A 272 -9.21 14.99 -8.05
N CYS A 273 -9.94 13.91 -8.32
CA CYS A 273 -10.06 12.79 -7.37
C CYS A 273 -9.52 11.52 -8.00
N HIS A 274 -8.73 10.78 -7.23
CA HIS A 274 -8.19 9.49 -7.59
C HIS A 274 -8.84 8.41 -6.71
N MET A 275 -9.59 7.51 -7.34
CA MET A 275 -10.13 6.29 -6.75
C MET A 275 -9.08 5.18 -6.81
N ASN A 276 -8.51 4.83 -5.64
CA ASN A 276 -7.62 3.68 -5.50
C ASN A 276 -8.44 2.41 -5.25
N GLU A 277 -8.79 1.70 -6.32
CA GLU A 277 -9.82 0.65 -6.38
C GLU A 277 -11.27 1.17 -6.26
N GLY A 278 -12.25 0.34 -6.61
CA GLY A 278 -13.68 0.69 -6.66
C GLY A 278 -14.33 1.05 -5.32
N HIS A 279 -13.66 0.86 -4.19
CA HIS A 279 -14.21 1.07 -2.84
C HIS A 279 -14.68 2.51 -2.56
N SER A 280 -14.20 3.47 -3.35
CA SER A 280 -14.51 4.89 -3.18
C SER A 280 -15.39 5.46 -4.30
N SER A 281 -15.91 4.61 -5.21
CA SER A 281 -16.57 5.06 -6.44
C SER A 281 -17.79 5.94 -6.19
N PHE A 282 -18.48 5.83 -5.04
CA PHE A 282 -19.58 6.73 -4.70
C PHE A 282 -19.15 8.20 -4.55
N LEU A 283 -17.85 8.50 -4.43
CA LEU A 283 -17.35 9.88 -4.48
C LEU A 283 -17.75 10.58 -5.79
N SER A 284 -17.86 9.84 -6.89
CA SER A 284 -18.21 10.43 -8.19
C SER A 284 -19.63 10.99 -8.18
N LEU A 285 -20.55 10.34 -7.45
CA LEU A 285 -21.92 10.79 -7.31
C LEU A 285 -22.02 12.11 -6.54
N GLU A 286 -21.31 12.25 -5.41
CA GLU A 286 -21.28 13.50 -4.65
C GLU A 286 -20.58 14.62 -5.43
N ARG A 287 -19.54 14.31 -6.20
CA ARG A 287 -18.92 15.30 -7.11
C ARG A 287 -19.89 15.79 -8.17
N ILE A 288 -20.65 14.89 -8.80
CA ILE A 288 -21.68 15.25 -9.79
C ILE A 288 -22.75 16.12 -9.13
N ARG A 289 -23.23 15.76 -7.94
CA ARG A 289 -24.18 16.56 -7.17
C ARG A 289 -23.68 17.99 -6.92
N LEU A 290 -22.43 18.13 -6.47
CA LEU A 290 -21.82 19.44 -6.23
C LEU A 290 -21.67 20.25 -7.52
N LEU A 291 -21.35 19.61 -8.65
CA LEU A 291 -21.27 20.28 -9.95
C LEU A 291 -22.64 20.78 -10.43
N ILE A 292 -23.70 19.98 -10.26
CA ILE A 292 -25.09 20.40 -10.53
C ILE A 292 -25.43 21.64 -9.70
N GLN A 293 -25.13 21.63 -8.39
CA GLN A 293 -25.48 22.72 -7.49
C GLN A 293 -24.67 23.99 -7.71
N ASN A 294 -23.35 23.87 -7.88
CA ASN A 294 -22.46 25.02 -7.93
C ASN A 294 -22.39 25.69 -9.32
N HIS A 295 -22.73 24.96 -10.40
CA HIS A 295 -22.60 25.45 -11.78
C HIS A 295 -23.91 25.38 -12.58
N GLU A 296 -25.04 25.06 -11.92
CA GLU A 296 -26.37 24.97 -12.53
C GLU A 296 -26.41 24.03 -13.76
N LEU A 297 -25.66 22.93 -13.68
CA LEU A 297 -25.56 21.92 -14.75
C LEU A 297 -26.66 20.86 -14.59
N ASN A 298 -27.08 20.27 -15.71
CA ASN A 298 -27.84 19.02 -15.64
C ASN A 298 -26.90 17.83 -15.35
N PHE A 299 -27.48 16.66 -15.06
CA PHE A 299 -26.70 15.46 -14.72
C PHE A 299 -25.68 15.06 -15.79
N ASN A 300 -26.05 15.11 -17.08
CA ASN A 300 -25.15 14.69 -18.15
C ASN A 300 -23.96 15.64 -18.28
N GLU A 301 -24.19 16.94 -18.20
CA GLU A 301 -23.14 17.96 -18.20
C GLU A 301 -22.21 17.82 -16.97
N ALA A 302 -22.79 17.69 -15.77
CA ALA A 302 -22.02 17.51 -14.54
C ALA A 302 -21.23 16.19 -14.56
N LYS A 303 -21.81 15.11 -15.10
CA LYS A 303 -21.13 13.83 -15.29
C LYS A 303 -19.93 13.96 -16.23
N GLU A 304 -20.00 14.74 -17.29
CA GLU A 304 -18.87 14.96 -18.21
C GLU A 304 -17.71 15.69 -17.52
N VAL A 305 -17.98 16.73 -16.74
CA VAL A 305 -16.93 17.39 -15.92
C VAL A 305 -16.34 16.41 -14.90
N GLY A 306 -17.19 15.65 -14.21
CA GLY A 306 -16.78 14.62 -13.25
C GLY A 306 -15.89 13.56 -13.91
N PHE A 307 -16.31 13.05 -15.07
CA PHE A 307 -15.60 12.06 -15.87
C PHE A 307 -14.17 12.53 -16.17
N TYR A 308 -14.00 13.70 -16.79
CA TYR A 308 -12.66 14.19 -17.12
C TYR A 308 -11.84 14.72 -15.93
N SER A 309 -12.38 14.68 -14.71
CA SER A 309 -11.67 15.10 -13.50
C SER A 309 -11.52 13.99 -12.45
N ASN A 310 -11.87 12.74 -12.78
CA ASN A 310 -11.67 11.55 -11.97
C ASN A 310 -10.60 10.65 -12.60
N VAL A 311 -9.77 10.05 -11.74
CA VAL A 311 -8.78 9.02 -12.06
C VAL A 311 -9.16 7.73 -11.34
N PHE A 312 -9.13 6.60 -12.02
CA PHE A 312 -9.40 5.29 -11.44
C PHE A 312 -8.24 4.32 -11.69
N THR A 313 -7.66 3.80 -10.60
CA THR A 313 -6.70 2.70 -10.67
C THR A 313 -7.35 1.40 -10.22
N THR A 314 -7.25 0.35 -11.04
CA THR A 314 -7.63 -1.02 -10.66
C THR A 314 -6.41 -1.82 -10.20
N HIS A 315 -6.58 -2.59 -9.13
CA HIS A 315 -5.54 -3.47 -8.58
C HIS A 315 -5.91 -4.95 -8.68
N THR A 316 -7.12 -5.23 -9.15
CA THR A 316 -7.74 -6.55 -9.05
C THR A 316 -7.64 -7.29 -10.38
N PRO A 317 -6.90 -8.43 -10.43
CA PRO A 317 -6.72 -9.19 -11.67
C PRO A 317 -7.86 -10.20 -11.92
N VAL A 318 -8.85 -10.32 -11.01
CA VAL A 318 -9.96 -11.28 -11.11
C VAL A 318 -11.30 -10.68 -10.69
N PRO A 319 -12.43 -10.98 -11.37
CA PRO A 319 -13.73 -10.40 -11.05
C PRO A 319 -14.18 -10.60 -9.59
N ALA A 320 -13.79 -11.72 -8.96
CA ALA A 320 -14.17 -12.05 -7.58
C ALA A 320 -13.59 -11.10 -6.51
N GLY A 321 -12.59 -10.27 -6.86
CA GLY A 321 -12.03 -9.27 -5.96
C GLY A 321 -12.71 -7.89 -6.04
N ILE A 322 -13.71 -7.73 -6.91
CA ILE A 322 -14.42 -6.46 -7.11
C ILE A 322 -15.68 -6.42 -6.26
N ASP A 323 -15.90 -5.31 -5.54
CA ASP A 323 -17.12 -5.09 -4.77
C ASP A 323 -18.34 -4.98 -5.69
N VAL A 324 -19.34 -5.82 -5.42
CA VAL A 324 -20.64 -5.86 -6.10
C VAL A 324 -21.76 -5.89 -5.08
N PHE A 325 -22.80 -5.10 -5.30
CA PHE A 325 -23.94 -4.97 -4.38
C PHE A 325 -25.24 -5.41 -5.05
N PRO A 326 -26.12 -6.15 -4.32
CA PRO A 326 -27.48 -6.39 -4.78
C PRO A 326 -28.24 -5.07 -4.99
N ASN A 327 -29.05 -4.99 -6.03
CA ASN A 327 -29.78 -3.76 -6.34
C ASN A 327 -30.75 -3.36 -5.22
N GLU A 328 -31.35 -4.30 -4.47
CA GLU A 328 -32.23 -3.93 -3.35
C GLU A 328 -31.47 -3.19 -2.25
N LEU A 329 -30.21 -3.56 -2.03
CA LEU A 329 -29.34 -2.92 -1.05
C LEU A 329 -28.95 -1.51 -1.50
N VAL A 330 -28.63 -1.35 -2.79
CA VAL A 330 -28.33 -0.05 -3.37
C VAL A 330 -29.55 0.86 -3.35
N GLU A 331 -30.73 0.34 -3.68
CA GLU A 331 -32.00 1.05 -3.61
C GLU A 331 -32.28 1.58 -2.21
N LYS A 332 -32.10 0.73 -1.19
CA LYS A 332 -32.27 1.08 0.22
C LYS A 332 -31.45 2.31 0.62
N TYR A 333 -30.19 2.40 0.17
CA TYR A 333 -29.28 3.46 0.62
C TYR A 333 -29.20 4.67 -0.31
N LEU A 334 -29.34 4.47 -1.63
CA LEU A 334 -29.10 5.51 -2.62
C LEU A 334 -30.35 5.86 -3.45
N GLY A 335 -31.46 5.10 -3.31
CA GLY A 335 -32.73 5.32 -4.00
C GLY A 335 -33.24 6.76 -3.93
N SER A 336 -33.34 7.30 -2.71
CA SER A 336 -33.74 8.69 -2.50
C SER A 336 -32.68 9.67 -3.04
N TYR A 337 -31.41 9.35 -2.84
CA TYR A 337 -30.29 10.20 -3.21
C TYR A 337 -30.22 10.44 -4.74
N TYR A 338 -30.25 9.40 -5.57
CA TYR A 338 -30.13 9.61 -7.03
C TYR A 338 -31.39 10.21 -7.66
N ARG A 339 -32.58 10.00 -7.09
CA ARG A 339 -33.83 10.61 -7.60
C ARG A 339 -33.95 12.08 -7.21
N ASN A 340 -33.56 12.45 -5.98
CA ASN A 340 -33.77 13.80 -5.46
C ASN A 340 -32.56 14.71 -5.64
N GLU A 341 -31.35 14.22 -5.35
CA GLU A 341 -30.13 15.02 -5.40
C GLU A 341 -29.51 15.04 -6.81
N LEU A 342 -29.50 13.90 -7.51
CA LEU A 342 -28.95 13.79 -8.86
C LEU A 342 -30.02 14.00 -9.95
N LYS A 343 -31.30 13.87 -9.61
CA LYS A 343 -32.45 14.04 -10.52
C LYS A 343 -32.40 13.12 -11.75
N ILE A 344 -32.06 11.84 -11.53
CA ILE A 344 -32.00 10.82 -12.59
C ILE A 344 -32.94 9.65 -12.31
N SER A 345 -33.32 8.93 -13.37
CA SER A 345 -34.13 7.71 -13.26
C SER A 345 -33.30 6.52 -12.81
N ASP A 346 -34.00 5.51 -12.29
CA ASP A 346 -33.44 4.22 -11.87
C ASP A 346 -32.59 3.61 -13.00
N SER A 347 -33.11 3.60 -14.23
CA SER A 347 -32.40 3.04 -15.39
C SER A 347 -31.06 3.73 -15.66
N VAL A 348 -31.01 5.07 -15.57
CA VAL A 348 -29.77 5.82 -15.72
C VAL A 348 -28.80 5.49 -14.58
N PHE A 349 -29.28 5.43 -13.35
CA PHE A 349 -28.45 5.15 -12.19
C PHE A 349 -27.84 3.73 -12.23
N TYR A 350 -28.67 2.69 -12.44
CA TYR A 350 -28.19 1.30 -12.50
C TYR A 350 -27.30 1.02 -13.72
N SER A 351 -27.42 1.82 -14.80
CA SER A 351 -26.47 1.75 -15.92
C SER A 351 -25.04 2.16 -15.54
N LEU A 352 -24.86 3.00 -14.50
CA LEU A 352 -23.54 3.42 -14.04
C LEU A 352 -22.75 2.25 -13.45
N GLY A 353 -23.42 1.32 -12.76
CA GLY A 353 -22.83 0.10 -12.20
C GLY A 353 -22.71 -1.06 -13.19
N SER A 354 -22.93 -0.81 -14.49
CA SER A 354 -22.95 -1.84 -15.53
C SER A 354 -21.77 -1.71 -16.48
N ILE A 355 -21.23 -2.86 -16.93
CA ILE A 355 -20.24 -2.90 -18.01
C ILE A 355 -20.87 -2.55 -19.36
N TYR A 356 -22.16 -2.86 -19.53
CA TYR A 356 -22.94 -2.50 -20.70
C TYR A 356 -23.60 -1.15 -20.44
N ARG A 357 -23.01 -0.07 -20.93
CA ARG A 357 -23.40 1.33 -20.65
C ARG A 357 -24.86 1.71 -20.95
N HIS A 358 -25.62 0.85 -21.61
CA HIS A 358 -27.02 1.03 -21.96
C HIS A 358 -27.96 -0.04 -21.36
N ARG A 359 -27.45 -0.89 -20.46
CA ARG A 359 -28.23 -1.93 -19.81
C ARG A 359 -28.05 -1.85 -18.31
N GLU A 360 -29.16 -2.03 -17.61
CA GLU A 360 -29.16 -2.19 -16.16
C GLU A 360 -28.37 -3.45 -15.78
N SER A 361 -27.63 -3.35 -14.68
CA SER A 361 -26.94 -4.50 -14.12
C SER A 361 -27.84 -5.20 -13.11
N SER A 362 -27.80 -6.54 -13.05
CA SER A 362 -28.46 -7.30 -11.99
C SER A 362 -27.79 -7.11 -10.62
N LEU A 363 -26.51 -6.76 -10.62
CA LEU A 363 -25.71 -6.39 -9.45
C LEU A 363 -24.98 -5.08 -9.72
N PHE A 364 -25.02 -4.13 -8.80
CA PHE A 364 -24.34 -2.87 -8.95
C PHE A 364 -22.82 -3.05 -8.71
N ASN A 365 -22.02 -2.89 -9.75
CA ASN A 365 -20.58 -3.12 -9.68
C ASN A 365 -19.80 -1.81 -9.49
N MET A 366 -18.95 -1.77 -8.47
CA MET A 366 -18.25 -0.55 -8.07
C MET A 366 -17.08 -0.19 -8.98
N ALA A 367 -16.41 -1.16 -9.60
CA ALA A 367 -15.41 -0.89 -10.63
C ALA A 367 -16.06 -0.33 -11.89
N HIS A 368 -17.24 -0.83 -12.27
CA HIS A 368 -17.99 -0.28 -13.39
C HIS A 368 -18.44 1.17 -13.11
N LEU A 369 -18.92 1.47 -11.90
CA LEU A 369 -19.20 2.85 -11.50
C LEU A 369 -17.96 3.74 -11.65
N ALA A 370 -16.80 3.29 -11.17
CA ALA A 370 -15.54 4.03 -11.30
C ALA A 370 -15.20 4.32 -12.76
N MET A 371 -15.20 3.29 -13.61
CA MET A 371 -14.86 3.40 -15.04
C MET A 371 -15.86 4.27 -15.81
N ASN A 372 -17.15 4.15 -15.52
CA ASN A 372 -18.19 4.94 -16.17
C ASN A 372 -18.23 6.40 -15.70
N THR A 373 -17.44 6.76 -14.68
CA THR A 373 -17.34 8.11 -14.13
C THR A 373 -15.90 8.64 -14.08
N SER A 374 -14.94 7.99 -14.75
CA SER A 374 -13.53 8.39 -14.80
C SER A 374 -12.98 8.37 -16.22
N GLY A 375 -12.34 9.47 -16.61
CA GLY A 375 -11.73 9.67 -17.93
C GLY A 375 -10.29 9.20 -18.02
N PHE A 376 -9.69 8.84 -16.89
CA PHE A 376 -8.34 8.30 -16.79
C PHE A 376 -8.41 6.99 -16.01
N ILE A 377 -8.07 5.88 -16.67
CA ILE A 377 -8.18 4.53 -16.10
C ILE A 377 -6.87 3.79 -16.35
N ASN A 378 -6.32 3.16 -15.31
CA ASN A 378 -5.08 2.41 -15.44
C ASN A 378 -5.01 1.14 -14.59
N GLY A 379 -4.26 0.16 -15.09
CA GLY A 379 -3.70 -0.93 -14.31
C GLY A 379 -2.34 -0.57 -13.69
N VAL A 380 -1.77 -1.50 -12.91
CA VAL A 380 -0.63 -1.25 -12.02
C VAL A 380 0.69 -1.91 -12.45
N SER A 381 0.66 -2.52 -13.63
CA SER A 381 1.78 -3.05 -14.41
C SER A 381 1.34 -3.15 -15.87
N LYS A 382 2.27 -3.33 -16.81
CA LYS A 382 1.93 -3.51 -18.22
C LYS A 382 1.03 -4.74 -18.43
N LEU A 383 1.44 -5.90 -17.92
CA LEU A 383 0.65 -7.14 -18.03
C LEU A 383 -0.74 -6.99 -17.38
N HIS A 384 -0.84 -6.30 -16.24
CA HIS A 384 -2.13 -6.08 -15.59
C HIS A 384 -3.09 -5.22 -16.41
N SER A 385 -2.59 -4.26 -17.19
CA SER A 385 -3.48 -3.51 -18.11
C SER A 385 -4.08 -4.41 -19.19
N GLU A 386 -3.33 -5.38 -19.70
CA GLU A 386 -3.86 -6.36 -20.65
C GLU A 386 -4.90 -7.27 -19.98
N VAL A 387 -4.64 -7.75 -18.76
CA VAL A 387 -5.61 -8.51 -17.96
C VAL A 387 -6.89 -7.70 -17.73
N SER A 388 -6.76 -6.43 -17.34
CA SER A 388 -7.89 -5.53 -17.10
C SER A 388 -8.71 -5.29 -18.37
N ARG A 389 -8.05 -5.09 -19.52
CA ARG A 389 -8.75 -4.99 -20.83
C ARG A 389 -9.50 -6.27 -21.17
N LYS A 390 -8.91 -7.45 -20.94
CA LYS A 390 -9.58 -8.75 -21.15
C LYS A 390 -10.81 -8.89 -20.27
N MET A 391 -10.73 -8.47 -19.00
CA MET A 391 -11.87 -8.53 -18.07
C MET A 391 -13.05 -7.68 -18.53
N TRP A 392 -12.80 -6.54 -19.17
CA TRP A 392 -13.85 -5.57 -19.49
C TRP A 392 -14.13 -5.38 -20.98
N VAL A 393 -13.53 -6.19 -21.84
CA VAL A 393 -13.70 -6.12 -23.31
C VAL A 393 -15.17 -6.18 -23.75
N SER A 394 -16.01 -6.92 -23.03
CA SER A 394 -17.44 -7.04 -23.35
C SER A 394 -18.20 -5.72 -23.26
N GLY A 395 -17.70 -4.73 -22.51
CA GLY A 395 -18.25 -3.37 -22.41
C GLY A 395 -17.86 -2.44 -23.56
N TYR A 396 -16.96 -2.87 -24.45
CA TYR A 396 -16.43 -2.08 -25.57
C TYR A 396 -16.68 -2.79 -26.91
N PRO A 397 -17.95 -3.02 -27.29
CA PRO A 397 -18.25 -3.66 -28.56
C PRO A 397 -17.74 -2.80 -29.71
N ASN A 398 -17.07 -3.42 -30.68
CA ASN A 398 -16.48 -2.77 -31.86
C ASN A 398 -15.31 -1.82 -31.57
N VAL A 399 -14.73 -1.84 -30.38
CA VAL A 399 -13.47 -1.15 -30.09
C VAL A 399 -12.33 -2.16 -30.21
N PRO A 400 -11.28 -1.89 -31.01
CA PRO A 400 -10.09 -2.74 -31.05
C PRO A 400 -9.51 -2.94 -29.64
N PHE A 401 -9.07 -4.17 -29.34
CA PHE A 401 -8.59 -4.53 -28.00
C PHE A 401 -7.45 -3.62 -27.49
N ASN A 402 -6.56 -3.20 -28.40
CA ASN A 402 -5.45 -2.29 -28.11
C ASN A 402 -5.89 -0.84 -27.86
N GLU A 403 -7.10 -0.45 -28.28
CA GLU A 403 -7.69 0.89 -28.13
C GLU A 403 -8.63 1.01 -26.92
N ILE A 404 -8.91 -0.09 -26.21
CA ILE A 404 -9.66 -0.03 -24.96
C ILE A 404 -8.92 0.90 -23.99
N PRO A 405 -9.57 1.96 -23.44
CA PRO A 405 -8.92 3.09 -22.77
C PRO A 405 -8.51 2.77 -21.34
N ILE A 406 -7.73 1.71 -21.17
CA ILE A 406 -7.15 1.26 -19.90
C ILE A 406 -5.63 1.24 -20.09
N GLY A 407 -4.96 2.25 -19.54
CA GLY A 407 -3.50 2.36 -19.55
C GLY A 407 -2.84 1.56 -18.44
N TYR A 408 -1.58 1.86 -18.16
CA TYR A 408 -0.88 1.40 -16.97
C TYR A 408 0.03 2.48 -16.41
N ILE A 409 0.19 2.46 -15.10
CA ILE A 409 1.33 3.05 -14.40
C ILE A 409 1.89 1.96 -13.50
N THR A 410 3.09 1.48 -13.80
CA THR A 410 3.74 0.45 -13.01
C THR A 410 3.99 0.97 -11.59
N ASN A 411 3.59 0.18 -10.60
CA ASN A 411 3.86 0.48 -9.19
C ASN A 411 5.35 0.68 -8.89
N GLY A 412 5.62 1.47 -7.86
CA GLY A 412 6.94 1.60 -7.26
C GLY A 412 6.86 1.63 -5.75
N VAL A 413 8.01 1.51 -5.09
CA VAL A 413 8.11 1.59 -3.62
C VAL A 413 8.83 2.85 -3.19
N HIS A 414 8.48 3.35 -2.01
CA HIS A 414 9.18 4.49 -1.42
C HIS A 414 10.50 4.00 -0.83
N ALA A 415 11.59 4.08 -1.61
CA ALA A 415 12.83 3.38 -1.29
C ALA A 415 13.36 3.68 0.12
N ARG A 416 13.36 4.94 0.56
CA ARG A 416 13.82 5.32 1.92
C ARG A 416 12.92 4.84 3.06
N SER A 417 11.68 4.43 2.80
CA SER A 417 10.82 3.76 3.81
C SER A 417 11.29 2.34 4.11
N HIS A 418 11.81 1.64 3.09
CA HIS A 418 12.06 0.20 3.14
C HIS A 418 13.56 -0.15 3.19
N ILE A 419 14.44 0.78 2.85
CA ILE A 419 15.89 0.60 2.92
C ILE A 419 16.39 0.53 4.37
N SER A 420 17.43 -0.25 4.60
CA SER A 420 18.16 -0.19 5.87
C SER A 420 18.98 1.09 6.00
N ARG A 421 19.20 1.56 7.23
CA ARG A 421 20.07 2.71 7.50
C ARG A 421 21.46 2.52 6.91
N GLU A 422 22.03 1.32 7.03
CA GLU A 422 23.37 1.04 6.52
C GLU A 422 23.49 1.22 5.01
N PHE A 423 22.48 0.79 4.25
CA PHE A 423 22.46 0.99 2.80
C PHE A 423 22.14 2.45 2.42
N ASP A 424 21.30 3.16 3.20
CA ASP A 424 21.07 4.60 2.99
C ASP A 424 22.36 5.41 3.17
N ASP A 425 23.12 5.13 4.25
CA ASP A 425 24.42 5.76 4.51
C ASP A 425 25.43 5.43 3.40
N LEU A 426 25.46 4.17 2.92
CA LEU A 426 26.31 3.74 1.81
C LEU A 426 25.98 4.49 0.51
N PHE A 427 24.69 4.66 0.19
CA PHE A 427 24.27 5.41 -0.99
C PHE A 427 24.60 6.89 -0.86
N ILE A 428 24.42 7.50 0.31
CA ILE A 428 24.85 8.88 0.56
C ILE A 428 26.35 9.04 0.28
N GLN A 429 27.17 8.08 0.72
CA GLN A 429 28.61 8.12 0.55
C GLN A 429 29.07 7.97 -0.91
N TYR A 430 28.52 7.01 -1.66
CA TYR A 430 29.03 6.65 -3.00
C TYR A 430 28.17 7.14 -4.16
N VAL A 431 26.84 7.09 -4.01
CA VAL A 431 25.90 7.61 -5.01
C VAL A 431 25.79 9.14 -4.89
N GLY A 432 25.84 9.64 -3.65
CA GLY A 432 25.83 11.05 -3.28
C GLY A 432 24.48 11.49 -2.69
N GLU A 433 24.48 12.55 -1.88
CA GLU A 433 23.30 13.06 -1.15
C GLU A 433 22.06 13.33 -2.04
N LYS A 434 22.27 13.63 -3.33
CA LYS A 434 21.17 13.83 -4.29
C LYS A 434 20.26 12.60 -4.45
N TRP A 435 20.73 11.40 -4.07
CA TRP A 435 19.90 10.19 -3.97
C TRP A 435 18.65 10.43 -3.12
N ILE A 436 18.76 11.22 -2.05
CA ILE A 436 17.63 11.49 -1.14
C ILE A 436 16.50 12.24 -1.86
N GLN A 437 16.86 13.21 -2.71
CA GLN A 437 15.92 14.10 -3.39
C GLN A 437 15.45 13.54 -4.73
N ASN A 438 16.25 12.70 -5.38
CA ASN A 438 15.94 12.14 -6.69
C ASN A 438 16.31 10.64 -6.79
N PRO A 439 15.69 9.78 -5.96
CA PRO A 439 15.92 8.33 -5.97
C PRO A 439 15.44 7.62 -7.24
N ALA A 440 14.76 8.30 -8.16
CA ALA A 440 14.38 7.78 -9.48
C ALA A 440 15.43 8.07 -10.58
N SER A 441 16.53 8.76 -10.26
CA SER A 441 17.54 9.15 -11.25
C SER A 441 18.44 7.99 -11.68
N THR A 442 18.32 7.57 -12.94
CA THR A 442 19.19 6.54 -13.52
C THR A 442 20.67 6.90 -13.42
N THR A 443 21.03 8.18 -13.64
CA THR A 443 22.44 8.62 -13.59
C THR A 443 23.06 8.55 -12.20
N LEU A 444 22.25 8.71 -11.14
CA LEU A 444 22.71 8.48 -9.78
C LEU A 444 22.93 6.98 -9.55
N TRP A 445 21.98 6.15 -9.96
CA TRP A 445 22.06 4.70 -9.77
C TRP A 445 23.27 4.07 -10.47
N GLU A 446 23.72 4.57 -11.63
CA GLU A 446 24.98 4.11 -12.27
C GLU A 446 26.20 4.16 -11.34
N ARG A 447 26.21 5.08 -10.35
CA ARG A 447 27.31 5.20 -9.38
C ARG A 447 27.38 4.04 -8.40
N VAL A 448 26.39 3.14 -8.35
CA VAL A 448 26.46 1.90 -7.56
C VAL A 448 27.71 1.08 -7.92
N ASP A 449 28.20 1.17 -9.17
CA ASP A 449 29.44 0.50 -9.57
C ASP A 449 30.68 1.01 -8.83
N THR A 450 30.64 2.25 -8.32
CA THR A 450 31.74 2.85 -7.55
C THR A 450 31.83 2.34 -6.13
N ILE A 451 30.79 1.67 -5.62
CA ILE A 451 30.77 1.10 -4.28
C ILE A 451 31.71 -0.11 -4.26
N PRO A 452 32.70 -0.20 -3.34
CA PRO A 452 33.55 -1.37 -3.22
C PRO A 452 32.75 -2.66 -2.96
N ASP A 453 33.14 -3.76 -3.61
CA ASP A 453 32.47 -5.07 -3.47
C ASP A 453 32.48 -5.55 -2.01
N GLU A 454 33.59 -5.32 -1.32
CA GLU A 454 33.81 -5.65 0.09
C GLU A 454 32.78 -4.96 1.00
N GLU A 455 32.44 -3.70 0.70
CA GLU A 455 31.52 -2.91 1.53
C GLU A 455 30.06 -3.34 1.33
N ILE A 456 29.63 -3.54 0.08
CA ILE A 456 28.29 -4.09 -0.21
C ILE A 456 28.13 -5.45 0.46
N TRP A 457 29.09 -6.35 0.26
CA TRP A 457 28.98 -7.71 0.77
C TRP A 457 28.96 -7.74 2.30
N ARG A 458 29.86 -7.02 2.96
CA ARG A 458 29.90 -6.93 4.43
C ARG A 458 28.58 -6.39 5.00
N LEU A 459 28.00 -5.36 4.36
CA LEU A 459 26.72 -4.81 4.80
C LEU A 459 25.59 -5.82 4.60
N HIS A 460 25.55 -6.50 3.46
CA HIS A 460 24.58 -7.55 3.18
C HIS A 460 24.63 -8.69 4.22
N GLU A 461 25.82 -9.20 4.54
CA GLU A 461 26.02 -10.22 5.59
C GLU A 461 25.57 -9.75 6.97
N ARG A 462 25.88 -8.48 7.32
CA ARG A 462 25.42 -7.86 8.58
C ARG A 462 23.89 -7.78 8.63
N ARG A 463 23.24 -7.45 7.51
CA ARG A 463 21.78 -7.38 7.43
C ARG A 463 21.13 -8.76 7.56
N ARG A 464 21.67 -9.78 6.91
CA ARG A 464 21.23 -11.18 7.07
C ARG A 464 21.38 -11.66 8.52
N SER A 465 22.51 -11.35 9.16
CA SER A 465 22.73 -11.65 10.57
C SER A 465 21.70 -11.00 11.50
N ARG A 466 21.28 -9.77 11.20
CA ARG A 466 20.22 -9.07 11.95
C ARG A 466 18.84 -9.70 11.72
N LEU A 467 18.53 -10.14 10.51
CA LEU A 467 17.31 -10.89 10.24
C LEU A 467 17.26 -12.17 11.07
N VAL A 468 18.35 -12.95 11.09
CA VAL A 468 18.43 -14.17 11.92
C VAL A 468 18.21 -13.87 13.40
N ALA A 469 18.85 -12.83 13.94
CA ALA A 469 18.66 -12.41 15.33
C ALA A 469 17.21 -11.97 15.63
N PHE A 470 16.59 -11.23 14.70
CA PHE A 470 15.19 -10.81 14.80
C PHE A 470 14.25 -12.02 14.80
N VAL A 471 14.43 -12.96 13.88
CA VAL A 471 13.61 -14.18 13.78
C VAL A 471 13.72 -15.00 15.05
N ARG A 472 14.93 -15.21 15.59
CA ARG A 472 15.15 -15.90 16.88
C ARG A 472 14.38 -15.22 18.01
N LYS A 473 14.50 -13.89 18.16
CA LYS A 473 13.79 -13.12 19.19
C LYS A 473 12.26 -13.24 19.05
N ARG A 474 11.74 -13.15 17.82
CA ARG A 474 10.30 -13.29 17.54
C ARG A 474 9.81 -14.70 17.84
N LEU A 475 10.54 -15.74 17.43
CA LEU A 475 10.16 -17.13 17.65
C LEU A 475 10.18 -17.50 19.14
N VAL A 476 11.18 -17.02 19.89
CA VAL A 476 11.22 -17.14 21.36
C VAL A 476 9.97 -16.51 21.99
N LYS A 477 9.60 -15.28 21.58
CA LYS A 477 8.39 -14.60 22.07
C LYS A 477 7.12 -15.39 21.72
N GLN A 478 7.00 -15.89 20.49
CA GLN A 478 5.87 -16.68 20.02
C GLN A 478 5.70 -17.95 20.84
N ILE A 479 6.76 -18.74 21.02
CA ILE A 479 6.71 -20.00 21.79
C ILE A 479 6.44 -19.74 23.27
N THR A 480 7.07 -18.71 23.86
CA THR A 480 6.84 -18.31 25.26
C THR A 480 5.38 -17.95 25.49
N SER A 481 4.77 -17.16 24.59
CA SER A 481 3.36 -16.76 24.70
C SER A 481 2.37 -17.92 24.62
N LYS A 482 2.79 -19.06 24.08
CA LYS A 482 1.99 -20.30 23.98
C LYS A 482 2.26 -21.29 25.11
N GLY A 483 3.08 -20.91 26.10
CA GLY A 483 3.45 -21.80 27.21
C GLY A 483 4.42 -22.92 26.79
N GLY A 484 5.24 -22.70 25.76
CA GLY A 484 6.22 -23.68 25.31
C GLY A 484 7.25 -24.04 26.38
N SER A 485 7.81 -25.24 26.29
CA SER A 485 8.83 -25.75 27.19
C SER A 485 10.16 -25.00 27.08
N GLN A 486 10.98 -25.06 28.12
CA GLN A 486 12.31 -24.44 28.13
C GLN A 486 13.18 -24.92 26.95
N THR A 487 13.12 -26.21 26.62
CA THR A 487 13.83 -26.81 25.47
C THR A 487 13.37 -26.24 24.12
N GLU A 488 12.07 -25.98 23.96
CA GLU A 488 11.54 -25.36 22.74
C GLU A 488 12.00 -23.90 22.62
N ILE A 489 12.00 -23.16 23.74
CA ILE A 489 12.48 -21.78 23.80
C ILE A 489 13.97 -21.71 23.46
N GLU A 490 14.80 -22.59 24.02
CA GLU A 490 16.23 -22.67 23.71
C GLU A 490 16.46 -23.03 22.23
N SER A 491 15.75 -24.03 21.72
CA SER A 491 15.85 -24.40 20.30
C SER A 491 15.42 -23.26 19.36
N ALA A 492 14.48 -22.41 19.76
CA ALA A 492 14.06 -21.23 19.01
C ALA A 492 15.14 -20.14 18.97
N GLY A 493 15.93 -20.02 20.03
CA GLY A 493 17.10 -19.13 20.09
C GLY A 493 18.25 -19.54 19.15
N GLU A 494 18.24 -20.77 18.65
CA GLU A 494 19.31 -21.35 17.83
C GLU A 494 18.92 -21.62 16.37
N VAL A 495 17.71 -21.24 15.93
CA VAL A 495 17.28 -21.44 14.54
C VAL A 495 18.05 -20.56 13.57
N LEU A 496 18.17 -21.01 12.32
CA LEU A 496 18.83 -20.32 11.22
C LEU A 496 20.34 -20.07 11.45
N ASP A 497 21.09 -19.99 10.36
CA ASP A 497 22.51 -19.70 10.32
C ASP A 497 22.74 -18.35 9.61
N PRO A 498 23.41 -17.36 10.24
CA PRO A 498 23.75 -16.08 9.61
C PRO A 498 24.62 -16.20 8.34
N SER A 499 25.33 -17.31 8.15
CA SER A 499 26.18 -17.57 6.99
C SER A 499 25.46 -18.27 5.83
N ALA A 500 24.27 -18.83 6.08
CA ALA A 500 23.53 -19.59 5.08
C ALA A 500 22.73 -18.70 4.11
N LEU A 501 22.60 -19.16 2.86
CA LEU A 501 21.72 -18.58 1.86
C LEU A 501 20.28 -18.57 2.39
N THR A 502 19.71 -17.38 2.53
CA THR A 502 18.40 -17.13 3.12
C THR A 502 17.39 -16.73 2.06
N ILE A 503 16.40 -17.60 1.82
CA ILE A 503 15.28 -17.35 0.92
C ILE A 503 14.09 -16.82 1.75
N GLY A 504 13.59 -15.65 1.37
CA GLY A 504 12.41 -15.03 1.99
C GLY A 504 11.16 -15.25 1.16
N PHE A 505 10.05 -15.58 1.82
CA PHE A 505 8.71 -15.54 1.24
C PHE A 505 7.75 -14.85 2.20
N ALA A 506 7.26 -13.65 1.86
CA ALA A 506 6.24 -13.01 2.68
C ALA A 506 5.17 -12.25 1.90
N ARG A 507 3.90 -12.53 2.25
CA ARG A 507 2.70 -12.00 1.59
C ARG A 507 1.42 -12.47 2.26
N ARG A 508 0.28 -11.92 1.81
CA ARG A 508 -1.03 -12.52 2.05
C ARG A 508 -1.05 -13.96 1.53
N PHE A 509 -1.55 -14.87 2.34
CA PHE A 509 -1.83 -16.24 1.95
C PHE A 509 -3.17 -16.28 1.20
N ALA A 510 -3.12 -16.80 -0.02
CA ALA A 510 -4.23 -17.06 -0.91
C ALA A 510 -3.83 -18.17 -1.87
N THR A 511 -4.79 -18.94 -2.37
CA THR A 511 -4.54 -20.13 -3.22
C THR A 511 -3.66 -19.83 -4.43
N TYR A 512 -3.93 -18.73 -5.13
CA TYR A 512 -3.16 -18.34 -6.32
C TYR A 512 -1.71 -17.90 -6.01
N LYS A 513 -1.36 -17.57 -4.76
CA LYS A 513 0.03 -17.22 -4.38
C LYS A 513 0.92 -18.46 -4.20
N ARG A 514 0.32 -19.65 -4.12
CA ARG A 514 0.99 -20.97 -4.10
C ARG A 514 2.12 -21.09 -3.07
N ALA A 515 1.86 -20.68 -1.83
CA ALA A 515 2.86 -20.70 -0.76
C ALA A 515 3.49 -22.09 -0.51
N THR A 516 2.77 -23.16 -0.84
CA THR A 516 3.20 -24.55 -0.68
C THR A 516 3.97 -25.12 -1.87
N LEU A 517 4.18 -24.35 -2.96
CA LEU A 517 4.79 -24.87 -4.20
C LEU A 517 6.21 -25.44 -4.01
N ILE A 518 7.05 -24.77 -3.21
CA ILE A 518 8.41 -25.21 -2.88
C ILE A 518 8.44 -26.45 -1.94
N PHE A 519 7.28 -26.93 -1.49
CA PHE A 519 7.15 -28.04 -0.56
C PHE A 519 6.63 -29.33 -1.22
N GLN A 520 6.42 -29.33 -2.55
CA GLN A 520 5.90 -30.51 -3.25
C GLN A 520 6.86 -31.71 -3.24
N ASP A 521 8.18 -31.49 -3.21
CA ASP A 521 9.19 -32.54 -3.12
C ASP A 521 10.03 -32.37 -1.85
N LEU A 522 9.48 -32.85 -0.73
CA LEU A 522 10.10 -32.71 0.59
C LEU A 522 11.46 -33.42 0.68
N ASP A 523 11.68 -34.50 -0.07
CA ASP A 523 12.96 -35.22 -0.05
C ASP A 523 14.05 -34.43 -0.76
N ARG A 524 13.73 -33.83 -1.90
CA ARG A 524 14.64 -32.92 -2.60
C ARG A 524 14.89 -31.64 -1.81
N LEU A 525 13.85 -31.07 -1.21
CA LEU A 525 13.97 -29.92 -0.30
C LEU A 525 14.89 -30.25 0.88
N SER A 526 14.73 -31.42 1.50
CA SER A 526 15.56 -31.85 2.62
C SER A 526 17.03 -31.95 2.24
N LYS A 527 17.35 -32.52 1.07
CA LYS A 527 18.72 -32.57 0.54
C LYS A 527 19.30 -31.17 0.34
N LEU A 528 18.51 -30.26 -0.23
CA LEU A 528 18.90 -28.87 -0.47
C LEU A 528 19.21 -28.12 0.83
N LEU A 529 18.33 -28.19 1.83
CA LEU A 529 18.48 -27.44 3.09
C LEU A 529 19.55 -28.01 4.03
N ASN A 530 19.88 -29.31 3.90
CA ASN A 530 20.85 -30.01 4.75
C ASN A 530 22.24 -30.19 4.09
N ASP A 531 22.50 -29.58 2.93
CA ASP A 531 23.86 -29.53 2.37
C ASP A 531 24.78 -28.70 3.28
N LYS A 532 25.68 -29.38 4.00
CA LYS A 532 26.63 -28.74 4.92
C LYS A 532 27.65 -27.84 4.22
N SER A 533 27.93 -28.09 2.94
CA SER A 533 28.89 -27.29 2.17
C SER A 533 28.26 -26.01 1.62
N LYS A 534 26.94 -26.03 1.41
CA LYS A 534 26.16 -24.95 0.79
C LYS A 534 24.79 -24.82 1.46
N PRO A 535 24.73 -24.43 2.76
CA PRO A 535 23.49 -24.46 3.52
C PRO A 535 22.43 -23.51 2.94
N VAL A 536 21.17 -23.95 2.90
CA VAL A 536 20.05 -23.11 2.48
C VAL A 536 19.01 -23.08 3.59
N GLN A 537 18.36 -21.94 3.79
CA GLN A 537 17.30 -21.76 4.77
C GLN A 537 16.17 -20.88 4.24
N ILE A 538 14.97 -21.03 4.79
CA ILE A 538 13.75 -20.38 4.32
C ILE A 538 13.06 -19.66 5.49
N VAL A 539 12.74 -18.38 5.30
CA VAL A 539 11.95 -17.58 6.23
C VAL A 539 10.62 -17.21 5.57
N ILE A 540 9.52 -17.62 6.20
CA ILE A 540 8.16 -17.46 5.69
C ILE A 540 7.38 -16.57 6.64
N ALA A 541 6.60 -15.62 6.11
CA ALA A 541 5.69 -14.81 6.92
C ALA A 541 4.44 -14.41 6.14
N GLY A 542 3.29 -14.27 6.80
CA GLY A 542 2.09 -13.80 6.13
C GLY A 542 0.81 -14.15 6.86
N LYS A 543 -0.29 -13.53 6.41
CA LYS A 543 -1.63 -13.69 6.98
C LYS A 543 -2.60 -14.22 5.92
N ALA A 544 -3.46 -15.16 6.28
CA ALA A 544 -4.62 -15.54 5.47
C ALA A 544 -5.82 -14.66 5.84
N HIS A 545 -6.73 -14.41 4.90
CA HIS A 545 -7.97 -13.71 5.26
C HIS A 545 -8.79 -14.56 6.26
N PRO A 546 -9.53 -14.00 7.23
CA PRO A 546 -10.18 -14.80 8.29
C PRO A 546 -11.19 -15.82 7.75
N LYS A 547 -11.81 -15.50 6.61
CA LYS A 547 -12.76 -16.34 5.86
C LYS A 547 -12.11 -17.21 4.75
N ASP A 548 -10.78 -17.21 4.63
CA ASP A 548 -10.04 -17.99 3.62
C ASP A 548 -9.38 -19.21 4.25
N ASP A 549 -10.19 -20.26 4.44
CA ASP A 549 -9.76 -21.50 5.09
C ASP A 549 -8.64 -22.21 4.31
N GLU A 550 -8.63 -22.14 2.98
CA GLU A 550 -7.55 -22.72 2.17
C GLU A 550 -6.23 -21.97 2.40
N GLY A 551 -6.28 -20.63 2.47
CA GLY A 551 -5.12 -19.83 2.89
C GLY A 551 -4.61 -20.20 4.28
N LYS A 552 -5.52 -20.47 5.24
CA LYS A 552 -5.15 -20.94 6.59
C LYS A 552 -4.56 -22.35 6.57
N ARG A 553 -5.07 -23.25 5.72
CA ARG A 553 -4.50 -24.60 5.53
C ARG A 553 -3.08 -24.56 4.99
N PHE A 554 -2.77 -23.66 4.04
CA PHE A 554 -1.39 -23.48 3.58
C PHE A 554 -0.44 -23.03 4.70
N ILE A 555 -0.88 -22.12 5.57
CA ILE A 555 -0.10 -21.72 6.76
C ILE A 555 0.12 -22.93 7.67
N GLN A 556 -0.95 -23.68 7.94
CA GLN A 556 -0.90 -24.87 8.78
C GLN A 556 0.06 -25.93 8.23
N GLU A 557 -0.02 -26.23 6.94
CA GLU A 557 0.86 -27.20 6.26
C GLU A 557 2.33 -26.80 6.39
N ILE A 558 2.66 -25.54 6.06
CA ILE A 558 4.03 -25.02 6.17
C ILE A 558 4.52 -25.08 7.63
N PHE A 559 3.65 -24.74 8.59
CA PHE A 559 3.98 -24.82 10.01
C PHE A 559 4.30 -26.26 10.45
N GLN A 560 3.52 -27.25 10.00
CA GLN A 560 3.78 -28.65 10.31
C GLN A 560 5.08 -29.15 9.67
N ILE A 561 5.31 -28.82 8.40
CA ILE A 561 6.56 -29.16 7.71
C ILE A 561 7.77 -28.56 8.43
N ALA A 562 7.70 -27.30 8.85
CA ALA A 562 8.79 -26.64 9.57
C ALA A 562 9.13 -27.30 10.92
N LYS A 563 8.22 -28.10 11.50
CA LYS A 563 8.44 -28.85 12.74
C LYS A 563 9.08 -30.22 12.52
N GLU A 564 9.09 -30.76 11.30
CA GLU A 564 9.75 -32.05 11.03
C GLU A 564 11.25 -31.96 11.32
N ASP A 565 11.83 -33.02 11.89
CA ASP A 565 13.24 -33.04 12.31
C ASP A 565 14.21 -32.72 11.17
N ARG A 566 13.89 -33.15 9.94
CA ARG A 566 14.69 -32.89 8.74
C ARG A 566 14.69 -31.44 8.26
N PHE A 567 13.75 -30.61 8.75
CA PHE A 567 13.62 -29.19 8.40
C PHE A 567 13.82 -28.25 9.59
N LYS A 568 13.92 -28.82 10.80
CA LYS A 568 14.15 -28.09 12.05
C LYS A 568 15.36 -27.17 11.91
N ARG A 569 15.22 -25.93 12.40
CA ARG A 569 16.22 -24.85 12.32
C ARG A 569 16.47 -24.29 10.91
N LYS A 570 15.91 -24.85 9.84
CA LYS A 570 16.12 -24.40 8.44
C LYS A 570 14.91 -23.69 7.85
N ILE A 571 13.70 -24.03 8.29
CA ILE A 571 12.46 -23.38 7.86
C ILE A 571 11.84 -22.72 9.08
N VAL A 572 11.54 -21.42 8.99
CA VAL A 572 10.89 -20.69 10.08
C VAL A 572 9.69 -19.92 9.55
N PHE A 573 8.54 -20.12 10.18
CA PHE A 573 7.34 -19.30 9.98
C PHE A 573 7.30 -18.19 11.05
N VAL A 574 7.28 -16.93 10.63
CA VAL A 574 7.16 -15.77 11.50
C VAL A 574 5.73 -15.27 11.51
N GLU A 575 5.07 -15.38 12.65
CA GLU A 575 3.71 -14.88 12.86
C GLU A 575 3.59 -13.35 12.75
N ASN A 576 2.38 -12.92 12.43
CA ASN A 576 1.91 -11.54 12.46
C ASN A 576 2.70 -10.61 11.54
N TYR A 577 2.78 -10.99 10.27
CA TYR A 577 3.41 -10.16 9.24
C TYR A 577 2.78 -8.76 9.16
N ASP A 578 3.60 -7.74 9.38
CA ASP A 578 3.29 -6.32 9.33
C ASP A 578 4.47 -5.54 8.70
N LEU A 579 4.48 -4.21 8.81
CA LEU A 579 5.58 -3.37 8.27
C LEU A 579 6.91 -3.56 9.03
N ASP A 580 6.89 -3.90 10.34
CA ASP A 580 8.10 -4.19 11.12
C ASP A 580 8.74 -5.49 10.62
N VAL A 581 7.97 -6.58 10.60
CA VAL A 581 8.42 -7.89 10.09
C VAL A 581 8.88 -7.76 8.63
N ALA A 582 8.11 -7.08 7.79
CA ALA A 582 8.49 -6.82 6.41
C ALA A 582 9.84 -6.12 6.30
N SER A 583 10.12 -5.11 7.14
CA SER A 583 11.38 -4.36 7.10
C SER A 583 12.60 -5.27 7.34
N TYR A 584 12.55 -6.17 8.33
CA TYR A 584 13.65 -7.09 8.59
C TYR A 584 13.83 -8.10 7.46
N LEU A 585 12.73 -8.63 6.92
CA LEU A 585 12.77 -9.59 5.83
C LEU A 585 13.36 -8.98 4.56
N VAL A 586 12.83 -7.85 4.08
CA VAL A 586 13.30 -7.24 2.82
C VAL A 586 14.71 -6.67 2.91
N GLN A 587 15.17 -6.34 4.14
CA GLN A 587 16.53 -5.86 4.36
C GLN A 587 17.55 -6.99 4.51
N GLY A 588 17.14 -8.22 4.84
CA GLY A 588 18.07 -9.28 5.24
C GLY A 588 18.02 -10.58 4.43
N CYS A 589 17.01 -10.78 3.57
CA CYS A 589 16.97 -11.96 2.69
C CYS A 589 17.96 -11.81 1.53
N ASP A 590 18.58 -12.91 1.11
CA ASP A 590 19.44 -12.96 -0.06
C ASP A 590 18.61 -13.08 -1.35
N VAL A 591 17.57 -13.92 -1.30
CA VAL A 591 16.65 -14.17 -2.41
C VAL A 591 15.21 -13.95 -1.94
N TRP A 592 14.45 -13.18 -2.71
CA TRP A 592 13.02 -12.98 -2.52
C TRP A 592 12.23 -13.87 -3.47
N LEU A 593 11.53 -14.88 -2.93
CA LEU A 593 10.77 -15.85 -3.70
C LEU A 593 9.33 -15.36 -3.94
N ASN A 594 8.89 -15.40 -5.19
CA ASN A 594 7.55 -14.96 -5.58
C ASN A 594 6.97 -15.87 -6.69
N ASN A 595 6.06 -16.77 -6.33
CA ASN A 595 5.54 -17.79 -7.25
C ASN A 595 4.01 -17.79 -7.41
N PRO A 596 3.37 -16.64 -7.69
CA PRO A 596 1.94 -16.57 -7.92
C PRO A 596 1.60 -17.26 -9.24
N ARG A 597 0.38 -17.73 -9.38
CA ARG A 597 -0.11 -18.28 -10.65
C ARG A 597 -0.28 -17.12 -11.63
N ARG A 598 0.38 -17.19 -12.78
CA ARG A 598 0.21 -16.22 -13.87
C ARG A 598 -1.18 -16.33 -14.49
N PRO A 599 -1.87 -15.23 -14.84
CA PRO A 599 -1.53 -13.81 -14.65
C PRO A 599 -2.27 -13.18 -13.44
N LEU A 600 -2.29 -13.85 -12.29
CA LEU A 600 -3.11 -13.47 -11.13
C LEU A 600 -2.38 -12.53 -10.15
N GLU A 601 -1.14 -12.13 -10.43
CA GLU A 601 -0.47 -11.03 -9.76
C GLU A 601 -0.61 -9.73 -10.57
N ALA A 602 -1.35 -8.75 -10.06
CA ALA A 602 -1.46 -7.46 -10.73
C ALA A 602 -0.10 -6.72 -10.80
N SER A 603 0.69 -6.77 -9.73
CA SER A 603 2.01 -6.13 -9.68
C SER A 603 2.92 -6.88 -8.70
N GLY A 604 2.92 -6.52 -7.41
CA GLY A 604 3.70 -7.19 -6.37
C GLY A 604 4.87 -6.35 -5.84
N THR A 605 4.57 -5.34 -5.01
CA THR A 605 5.58 -4.38 -4.52
C THR A 605 6.64 -4.96 -3.57
N SER A 606 6.41 -6.14 -2.97
CA SER A 606 7.37 -6.73 -2.01
C SER A 606 8.74 -6.99 -2.63
N GLY A 607 8.79 -7.46 -3.89
CA GLY A 607 10.06 -7.73 -4.59
C GLY A 607 10.80 -6.46 -4.99
N MET A 608 10.10 -5.32 -5.09
CA MET A 608 10.72 -4.04 -5.37
C MET A 608 11.50 -3.52 -4.15
N LYS A 609 11.07 -3.87 -2.92
CA LYS A 609 11.68 -3.41 -1.66
C LYS A 609 13.06 -4.02 -1.40
N VAL A 610 13.33 -5.21 -1.93
CA VAL A 610 14.62 -5.90 -1.70
C VAL A 610 15.75 -5.32 -2.54
N ILE A 611 15.43 -4.64 -3.66
CA ILE A 611 16.41 -4.11 -4.63
C ILE A 611 17.42 -3.19 -3.93
N ALA A 612 16.93 -2.16 -3.23
CA ALA A 612 17.78 -1.18 -2.56
C ALA A 612 18.55 -1.75 -1.36
N ASN A 613 18.23 -2.97 -0.92
CA ASN A 613 18.86 -3.65 0.21
C ASN A 613 19.81 -4.78 -0.21
N GLY A 614 20.08 -4.95 -1.51
CA GLY A 614 20.98 -5.99 -2.01
C GLY A 614 20.40 -7.39 -2.06
N GLY A 615 19.08 -7.54 -1.90
CA GLY A 615 18.40 -8.80 -2.17
C GLY A 615 18.08 -8.98 -3.66
N LEU A 616 18.08 -10.22 -4.13
CA LEU A 616 17.77 -10.59 -5.51
C LEU A 616 16.39 -11.23 -5.62
N ASN A 617 15.72 -11.09 -6.76
CA ASN A 617 14.39 -11.64 -6.97
C ASN A 617 14.45 -12.99 -7.69
N PHE A 618 13.63 -13.94 -7.24
CA PHE A 618 13.35 -15.20 -7.93
C PHE A 618 11.84 -15.36 -8.06
N SER A 619 11.31 -15.15 -9.27
CA SER A 619 9.87 -14.97 -9.43
C SER A 619 9.33 -15.53 -10.74
N VAL A 620 8.07 -15.95 -10.73
CA VAL A 620 7.29 -16.17 -11.96
C VAL A 620 7.24 -14.86 -12.75
N LEU A 621 7.29 -14.96 -14.08
CA LEU A 621 7.04 -13.85 -15.00
C LEU A 621 5.56 -13.45 -14.91
N ASP A 622 5.21 -12.68 -13.88
CA ASP A 622 3.87 -12.16 -13.65
C ASP A 622 3.97 -10.80 -12.93
N GLY A 623 2.90 -10.01 -12.97
CA GLY A 623 2.84 -8.68 -12.37
C GLY A 623 3.99 -7.79 -12.82
N TRP A 624 4.74 -7.23 -11.87
CA TRP A 624 5.87 -6.34 -12.17
C TRP A 624 7.09 -7.09 -12.71
N TRP A 625 7.23 -8.38 -12.40
CA TRP A 625 8.45 -9.12 -12.76
C TRP A 625 8.49 -9.46 -14.25
N ASP A 626 7.33 -9.62 -14.89
CA ASP A 626 7.20 -9.86 -16.33
C ASP A 626 7.89 -8.75 -17.17
N GLU A 627 7.78 -7.50 -16.74
CA GLU A 627 8.44 -6.35 -17.39
C GLU A 627 9.82 -6.00 -16.81
N ALA A 628 10.16 -6.50 -15.61
CA ALA A 628 11.43 -6.23 -14.93
C ALA A 628 12.54 -7.22 -15.27
N PHE A 629 12.16 -8.46 -15.59
CA PHE A 629 13.09 -9.58 -15.59
C PHE A 629 14.17 -9.45 -16.68
N ASN A 630 15.40 -9.69 -16.25
CA ASN A 630 16.57 -9.92 -17.09
C ASN A 630 17.49 -10.90 -16.32
N PRO A 631 18.16 -11.86 -16.98
CA PRO A 631 19.12 -12.77 -16.32
C PRO A 631 20.22 -12.09 -15.50
N GLU A 632 20.52 -10.81 -15.73
CA GLU A 632 21.50 -10.03 -14.97
C GLU A 632 20.99 -9.48 -13.63
N VAL A 633 19.68 -9.55 -13.34
CA VAL A 633 19.06 -8.91 -12.16
C VAL A 633 18.33 -9.87 -11.23
N GLY A 634 18.23 -11.15 -11.60
CA GLY A 634 17.53 -12.18 -10.82
C GLY A 634 17.20 -13.41 -11.66
N TRP A 635 16.17 -14.14 -11.26
CA TRP A 635 15.76 -15.39 -11.89
C TRP A 635 14.25 -15.47 -12.14
N GLU A 636 13.88 -16.18 -13.20
CA GLU A 636 12.51 -16.48 -13.59
C GLU A 636 12.08 -17.91 -13.18
N ILE A 637 10.78 -18.07 -12.90
CA ILE A 637 10.11 -19.37 -12.78
C ILE A 637 9.16 -19.50 -13.96
N GLY A 638 9.31 -20.56 -14.75
CA GLY A 638 8.61 -20.74 -16.02
C GLY A 638 9.05 -19.77 -17.12
N ASN A 639 8.42 -19.88 -18.29
CA ASN A 639 8.69 -19.03 -19.46
C ASN A 639 7.49 -18.13 -19.82
N GLY A 640 6.66 -17.80 -18.82
CA GLY A 640 5.44 -17.03 -19.02
C GLY A 640 4.26 -17.82 -19.60
N GLU A 641 4.28 -19.14 -19.40
CA GLU A 641 3.27 -20.07 -19.88
C GLU A 641 2.00 -20.00 -19.01
N GLU A 642 0.82 -20.05 -19.65
CA GLU A 642 -0.49 -20.19 -19.00
C GLU A 642 -1.07 -21.56 -19.36
N SER A 643 -1.36 -22.39 -18.36
CA SER A 643 -1.92 -23.75 -18.56
C SER A 643 -3.31 -23.86 -17.95
N ALA A 644 -4.21 -24.55 -18.66
CA ALA A 644 -5.52 -24.91 -18.12
C ALA A 644 -5.40 -26.01 -17.03
N ASP A 645 -4.36 -26.84 -17.09
CA ASP A 645 -4.06 -27.82 -16.04
C ASP A 645 -3.14 -27.20 -14.99
N SER A 646 -3.77 -26.75 -13.90
CA SER A 646 -3.10 -26.12 -12.77
C SER A 646 -2.12 -27.06 -12.05
N ILE A 647 -2.39 -28.37 -12.01
CA ILE A 647 -1.58 -29.38 -11.32
C ILE A 647 -0.32 -29.66 -12.13
N TYR A 648 -0.47 -29.83 -13.45
CA TYR A 648 0.67 -29.98 -14.34
C TYR A 648 1.62 -28.77 -14.25
N GLN A 649 1.06 -27.55 -14.29
CA GLN A 649 1.84 -26.32 -14.16
C GLN A 649 2.59 -26.26 -12.83
N ASP A 650 1.93 -26.58 -11.72
CA ASP A 650 2.57 -26.54 -10.39
C ASP A 650 3.71 -27.55 -10.28
N ASN A 651 3.52 -28.78 -10.80
CA ASN A 651 4.58 -29.79 -10.82
C ASN A 651 5.80 -29.35 -11.67
N LEU A 652 5.56 -28.72 -12.82
CA LEU A 652 6.62 -28.22 -13.70
C LEU A 652 7.40 -27.09 -13.02
N GLU A 653 6.68 -26.08 -12.51
CA GLU A 653 7.29 -24.90 -11.89
C GLU A 653 7.99 -25.24 -10.57
N SER A 654 7.46 -26.19 -9.78
CA SER A 654 8.14 -26.72 -8.60
C SER A 654 9.50 -27.35 -8.95
N ARG A 655 9.56 -28.19 -9.99
CA ARG A 655 10.82 -28.76 -10.47
C ARG A 655 11.79 -27.69 -10.95
N GLN A 656 11.30 -26.64 -11.63
CA GLN A 656 12.12 -25.51 -12.07
C GLN A 656 12.66 -24.69 -10.89
N ILE A 657 11.88 -24.53 -9.82
CA ILE A 657 12.32 -23.89 -8.56
C ILE A 657 13.55 -24.61 -8.02
N TYR A 658 13.45 -25.93 -7.80
CA TYR A 658 14.58 -26.69 -7.30
C TYR A 658 15.78 -26.68 -8.26
N ASN A 659 15.55 -26.90 -9.56
CA ASN A 659 16.61 -26.89 -10.57
C ASN A 659 17.39 -25.56 -10.53
N THR A 660 16.67 -24.44 -10.46
CA THR A 660 17.28 -23.11 -10.46
C THR A 660 18.06 -22.86 -9.17
N ILE A 661 17.51 -23.25 -8.01
CA ILE A 661 18.22 -23.09 -6.75
C ILE A 661 19.51 -23.93 -6.75
N GLU A 662 19.42 -25.21 -7.12
CA GLU A 662 20.55 -26.15 -7.07
C GLU A 662 21.65 -25.83 -8.09
N THR A 663 21.28 -25.44 -9.31
CA THR A 663 22.24 -25.31 -10.43
C THR A 663 22.71 -23.88 -10.68
N LYS A 664 21.93 -22.86 -10.27
CA LYS A 664 22.25 -21.44 -10.50
C LYS A 664 22.46 -20.69 -9.19
N ILE A 665 21.45 -20.61 -8.33
CA ILE A 665 21.45 -19.70 -7.16
C ILE A 665 22.50 -20.13 -6.13
N THR A 666 22.41 -21.38 -5.64
CA THR A 666 23.29 -21.88 -4.59
C THR A 666 24.77 -21.89 -5.04
N PRO A 667 25.13 -22.38 -6.24
CA PRO A 667 26.51 -22.27 -6.72
C PRO A 667 27.01 -20.83 -6.83
N LEU A 668 26.19 -19.90 -7.32
CA LEU A 668 26.57 -18.49 -7.45
C LEU A 668 26.79 -17.83 -6.09
N PHE A 669 25.91 -18.08 -5.12
CA PHE A 669 26.00 -17.52 -3.78
C PHE A 669 27.22 -18.02 -3.02
N TYR A 670 27.60 -19.29 -3.19
CA TYR A 670 28.74 -19.92 -2.49
C TYR A 670 30.07 -19.89 -3.24
N ALA A 671 30.09 -19.46 -4.50
CA ALA A 671 31.33 -19.24 -5.22
C ALA A 671 32.16 -18.15 -4.52
N ARG A 672 33.43 -18.43 -4.26
CA ARG A 672 34.36 -17.51 -3.59
C ARG A 672 35.61 -17.34 -4.45
N GLY A 673 35.97 -16.10 -4.76
CA GLY A 673 37.24 -15.76 -5.42
C GLY A 673 38.42 -15.73 -4.43
N GLN A 674 39.58 -15.27 -4.91
CA GLN A 674 40.83 -15.19 -4.10
C GLN A 674 40.69 -14.34 -2.82
N ASN A 675 39.80 -13.33 -2.82
CA ASN A 675 39.55 -12.46 -1.66
C ASN A 675 38.36 -12.93 -0.80
N HIS A 676 37.90 -14.18 -0.97
CA HIS A 676 36.71 -14.72 -0.30
C HIS A 676 35.39 -13.94 -0.54
N LEU A 677 35.28 -13.23 -1.67
CA LEU A 677 34.05 -12.54 -2.07
C LEU A 677 33.30 -13.30 -3.18
N PRO A 678 31.96 -13.31 -3.15
CA PRO A 678 31.13 -13.81 -4.25
C PRO A 678 30.96 -12.76 -5.35
N ARG A 679 32.03 -12.48 -6.11
CA ARG A 679 32.04 -11.36 -7.08
C ARG A 679 30.90 -11.39 -8.09
N ALA A 680 30.56 -12.57 -8.62
CA ALA A 680 29.46 -12.70 -9.58
C ALA A 680 28.07 -12.44 -8.94
N TRP A 681 27.88 -12.81 -7.67
CA TRP A 681 26.68 -12.46 -6.91
C TRP A 681 26.59 -10.95 -6.66
N ILE A 682 27.70 -10.34 -6.24
CA ILE A 682 27.79 -8.88 -6.00
C ILE A 682 27.53 -8.10 -7.30
N ALA A 683 28.06 -8.58 -8.43
CA ALA A 683 27.77 -7.99 -9.73
C ALA A 683 26.27 -8.05 -10.06
N MET A 684 25.59 -9.17 -9.77
CA MET A 684 24.14 -9.28 -9.94
C MET A 684 23.37 -8.33 -9.00
N ILE A 685 23.80 -8.18 -7.74
CA ILE A 685 23.25 -7.18 -6.80
C ILE A 685 23.36 -5.77 -7.41
N LYS A 686 24.56 -5.37 -7.83
CA LYS A 686 24.82 -4.04 -8.40
C LYS A 686 23.98 -3.81 -9.67
N ASN A 687 23.89 -4.81 -10.55
CA ASN A 687 23.05 -4.72 -11.74
C ASN A 687 21.56 -4.59 -11.41
N SER A 688 21.06 -5.33 -10.42
CA SER A 688 19.69 -5.22 -9.93
C SER A 688 19.40 -3.81 -9.40
N MET A 689 20.28 -3.28 -8.55
CA MET A 689 20.18 -1.90 -8.05
C MET A 689 20.16 -0.86 -9.18
N LYS A 690 21.13 -0.92 -10.10
CA LYS A 690 21.26 0.03 -11.21
C LYS A 690 20.05 0.06 -12.13
N LYS A 691 19.62 -1.12 -12.57
CA LYS A 691 18.59 -1.26 -13.59
C LYS A 691 17.18 -1.12 -13.02
N LEU A 692 16.94 -1.67 -11.84
CA LEU A 692 15.59 -1.74 -11.28
C LEU A 692 15.31 -0.60 -10.27
N GLY A 693 16.33 -0.14 -9.53
CA GLY A 693 16.22 0.93 -8.54
C GLY A 693 15.52 2.21 -9.04
N PRO A 694 15.91 2.80 -10.20
CA PRO A 694 15.26 4.02 -10.70
C PRO A 694 13.85 3.76 -11.21
N ILE A 695 13.61 2.58 -11.81
CA ILE A 695 12.33 2.25 -12.42
C ILE A 695 11.29 1.96 -11.33
N TYR A 696 11.54 1.05 -10.39
CA TYR A 696 10.55 0.60 -9.41
C TYR A 696 10.48 1.48 -8.16
N ASN A 697 10.52 2.80 -8.38
CA ASN A 697 10.48 3.84 -7.37
C ASN A 697 9.13 4.56 -7.36
N SER A 698 8.56 4.81 -6.18
CA SER A 698 7.26 5.48 -6.08
C SER A 698 7.30 6.96 -6.49
N GLN A 699 8.45 7.65 -6.45
CA GLN A 699 8.55 9.01 -6.99
C GLN A 699 8.36 9.02 -8.51
N ARG A 700 8.97 8.08 -9.24
CA ARG A 700 8.72 7.89 -10.68
C ARG A 700 7.24 7.62 -10.95
N MET A 701 6.66 6.68 -10.19
CA MET A 701 5.25 6.32 -10.32
C MET A 701 4.35 7.54 -10.11
N VAL A 702 4.54 8.32 -9.04
CA VAL A 702 3.71 9.49 -8.72
C VAL A 702 3.93 10.64 -9.70
N GLN A 703 5.16 10.85 -10.20
CA GLN A 703 5.42 11.79 -11.29
C GLN A 703 4.62 11.42 -12.54
N GLN A 704 4.60 10.14 -12.93
CA GLN A 704 3.81 9.67 -14.06
C GLN A 704 2.30 9.84 -13.82
N TYR A 705 1.80 9.59 -12.61
CA TYR A 705 0.39 9.89 -12.28
C TYR A 705 0.09 11.37 -12.44
N PHE A 706 1.00 12.24 -11.99
CA PHE A 706 0.85 13.67 -12.10
C PHE A 706 0.81 14.13 -13.56
N GLU A 707 1.83 13.77 -14.33
CA GLU A 707 2.01 14.20 -15.72
C GLU A 707 0.95 13.61 -16.65
N ASN A 708 0.65 12.32 -16.51
CA ASN A 708 -0.25 11.63 -17.44
C ASN A 708 -1.72 11.83 -17.08
N TYR A 709 -2.06 11.94 -15.79
CA TYR A 709 -3.45 11.93 -15.32
C TYR A 709 -3.85 13.18 -14.54
N TYR A 710 -3.15 13.56 -13.46
CA TYR A 710 -3.65 14.64 -12.60
C TYR A 710 -3.63 16.03 -13.26
N ALA A 711 -2.52 16.41 -13.91
CA ALA A 711 -2.43 17.68 -14.62
C ALA A 711 -3.43 17.74 -15.78
N PRO A 712 -3.49 16.74 -16.70
CA PRO A 712 -4.49 16.72 -17.76
C PRO A 712 -5.94 16.69 -17.25
N ALA A 713 -6.23 16.02 -16.15
CA ALA A 713 -7.57 16.02 -15.54
C ALA A 713 -7.96 17.41 -15.03
N ASN A 714 -7.03 18.11 -14.39
CA ASN A 714 -7.25 19.47 -13.91
C ASN A 714 -7.45 20.45 -15.08
N GLU A 715 -6.64 20.35 -16.12
CA GLU A 715 -6.74 21.19 -17.32
C GLU A 715 -8.06 20.98 -18.04
N LYS A 716 -8.48 19.73 -18.25
CA LYS A 716 -9.80 19.42 -18.84
C LYS A 716 -10.94 19.95 -17.98
N ARG A 717 -10.85 19.83 -16.66
CA ARG A 717 -11.86 20.37 -15.74
C ARG A 717 -12.00 21.88 -15.90
N ILE A 718 -10.88 22.61 -15.91
CA ILE A 718 -10.87 24.06 -16.09
C ILE A 718 -11.51 24.41 -17.42
N ALA A 719 -11.04 23.82 -18.52
CA ALA A 719 -11.56 24.07 -19.87
C ALA A 719 -13.06 23.79 -19.99
N LEU A 720 -13.59 22.75 -19.34
CA LEU A 720 -15.02 22.42 -19.38
C LEU A 720 -15.89 23.41 -18.59
N LEU A 721 -15.35 24.02 -17.54
CA LEU A 721 -16.05 24.96 -16.66
C LEU A 721 -15.84 26.43 -17.05
N GLU A 722 -14.98 26.72 -18.03
CA GLU A 722 -14.79 28.06 -18.61
C GLU A 722 -16.10 28.66 -19.15
N GLU A 723 -16.14 29.99 -19.21
CA GLU A 723 -17.28 30.78 -19.72
C GLU A 723 -18.64 30.34 -19.16
N SER A 724 -18.73 30.16 -17.83
CA SER A 724 -19.94 29.66 -17.16
C SER A 724 -20.38 28.29 -17.68
N ALA A 725 -19.42 27.38 -17.82
CA ALA A 725 -19.61 26.00 -18.27
C ALA A 725 -20.24 25.87 -19.68
N LYS A 726 -19.96 26.83 -20.57
CA LYS A 726 -20.42 26.78 -21.97
C LYS A 726 -19.84 25.56 -22.71
N ASN A 727 -18.55 25.29 -22.53
CA ASN A 727 -17.83 24.22 -23.23
C ASN A 727 -18.42 22.83 -22.93
N VAL A 728 -18.78 22.54 -21.68
CA VAL A 728 -19.41 21.25 -21.35
C VAL A 728 -20.83 21.12 -21.90
N LYS A 729 -21.59 22.21 -21.96
CA LYS A 729 -22.94 22.23 -22.57
C LYS A 729 -22.86 21.90 -24.05
N GLU A 730 -21.95 22.55 -24.78
CA GLU A 730 -21.69 22.28 -26.20
C GLU A 730 -21.20 20.84 -26.43
N LEU A 731 -20.24 20.36 -25.63
CA LEU A 731 -19.73 18.98 -25.72
C LEU A 731 -20.84 17.95 -25.48
N THR A 732 -21.68 18.18 -24.48
CA THR A 732 -22.77 17.25 -24.12
C THR A 732 -23.82 17.23 -25.22
N ALA A 733 -24.21 18.40 -25.74
CA ALA A 733 -25.15 18.50 -26.87
C ALA A 733 -24.60 17.80 -28.12
N TRP A 734 -23.32 18.00 -28.44
CA TRP A 734 -22.66 17.33 -29.55
C TRP A 734 -22.62 15.81 -29.37
N LYS A 735 -22.26 15.31 -28.18
CA LYS A 735 -22.26 13.85 -27.89
C LYS A 735 -23.64 13.24 -28.04
N SER A 736 -24.69 13.93 -27.60
CA SER A 736 -26.08 13.47 -27.78
C SER A 736 -26.47 13.41 -29.25
N PHE A 737 -26.19 14.48 -30.01
CA PHE A 737 -26.42 14.54 -31.45
C PHE A 737 -25.75 13.39 -32.21
N ILE A 738 -24.47 13.10 -31.90
CA ILE A 738 -23.73 12.00 -32.53
C ILE A 738 -24.36 10.63 -32.19
N LYS A 739 -24.77 10.41 -30.94
CA LYS A 739 -25.40 9.13 -30.53
C LYS A 739 -26.74 8.91 -31.22
N GLU A 740 -27.58 9.93 -31.28
CA GLU A 740 -28.89 9.88 -31.94
C GLU A 740 -28.75 9.71 -33.46
N SER A 741 -27.71 10.32 -34.04
CA SER A 741 -27.43 10.26 -35.48
C SER A 741 -26.55 9.08 -35.88
N TRP A 742 -26.10 8.22 -34.95
CA TRP A 742 -25.06 7.23 -35.21
C TRP A 742 -25.42 6.25 -36.34
N SER A 743 -26.68 5.83 -36.40
CA SER A 743 -27.22 4.96 -37.47
C SER A 743 -27.24 5.60 -38.85
N GLN A 744 -27.09 6.93 -38.93
CA GLN A 744 -27.07 7.71 -40.16
C GLN A 744 -25.65 7.99 -40.66
N ILE A 745 -24.62 7.78 -39.83
CA ILE A 745 -23.21 7.99 -40.20
C ILE A 745 -22.78 6.87 -41.16
N ARG A 746 -22.16 7.26 -42.27
CA ARG A 746 -21.59 6.34 -43.26
C ARG A 746 -20.19 6.82 -43.66
N VAL A 747 -19.25 5.89 -43.78
CA VAL A 747 -17.94 6.17 -44.36
C VAL A 747 -18.12 6.27 -45.87
N VAL A 748 -18.00 7.49 -46.42
CA VAL A 748 -18.23 7.76 -47.85
C VAL A 748 -16.96 7.50 -48.68
N ASN A 749 -15.78 7.76 -48.11
CA ASN A 749 -14.49 7.50 -48.73
C ASN A 749 -13.45 7.21 -47.64
N VAL A 750 -12.45 6.38 -47.94
CA VAL A 750 -11.26 6.17 -47.11
C VAL A 750 -10.07 6.47 -48.00
N GLU A 751 -9.43 7.61 -47.80
CA GLU A 751 -8.18 7.95 -48.50
C GLU A 751 -7.02 7.31 -47.74
N THR A 752 -6.40 6.32 -48.38
CA THR A 752 -5.20 5.62 -47.91
C THR A 752 -3.92 6.30 -48.36
#